data_AF-A0A967GU35-F1
#
_entry.id   AF-A0A967GU35-F1
#
_cell.length_a   1.000
_cell.length_b   1.000
_cell.length_c   1.000
_cell.angle_alpha   90.00
_cell.angle_beta   90.00
_cell.angle_gamma   90.00
#
_symmetry.space_group_name_H-M   'P 1'
#
loop_
_entity.id
_entity.type
_entity.pdbx_description
1 polymer ?
#
loop_
_entity_poly.entity_id
_entity_poly.type
_entity_poly.pdbx_seq_one_letter_code
_entity_poly.pdbx_strand_id
1 'polypeptide(L)'
;MQIDSAGGYAEQTMKVMEQVGALTVPSYSFVNREALGSGALMAVAAQAIYLAPRAVIGSAGVIRSSEQETEAERQNLTSMLLAKIRTVVGQQGHNLELVQAMVTPPETEKRFGGVVVPKGTILTLTAGEAASDFEGKPLLARGIVETVGELLEKEGLSGAGIVTGAAKARPEAGKTTPPRERQGVKREEGEDQKEDLPGKIKEESFQGKIVVVKIGESDLVNTQSFKFWRRMLRRSEDEKAVAVIFDIDTPGGYAFKTKEMMTEITRLKVPSFAFVNEDALSAGALVSVATDGIYMNPDSLIGAAGLVSSTGEIEEMMRKKLHSVFEAHVRSVAEKKGYDPELIRAMMIPDEKRDRVFGEVVVKKGELLTLTASEATSARDGKPLLAKGIVTTVEELAEREGLRGVEIVRAEPTPFEKFAWWVAKYSFLLILVGMGAAYAEMKAPGFGIGGAISLAAFGIFFFGNYVAGNLAGYEMVALFVLGIILILVEIFLIPGTGITGIAGAVCIVAALLFGMVDKVEWGDWKVGEFTGGLLDLLRGPVLSLSSGLLGGSILILILMRFLPDVPVFKFLMVEKELAGGASLPETADAGHEERIGWTGETLTDLRPAGKAQFGTESIDVVAEGAYIAKGTRVRILEEDGMRVVVSPTDAA
;
A
#
# COMPACT_ATOMS: atom_id res chain seq x y z
N MET A 1 0.19 31.42 18.24
CA MET A 1 0.82 30.14 18.65
C MET A 1 1.72 30.40 19.85
N GLN A 2 1.49 29.73 20.99
CA GLN A 2 2.44 29.73 22.10
C GLN A 2 3.37 28.52 21.91
N ILE A 3 4.67 28.74 21.85
CA ILE A 3 5.67 27.73 21.50
C ILE A 3 6.65 27.56 22.67
N ASP A 4 6.81 26.30 23.07
CA ASP A 4 7.78 25.83 24.04
C ASP A 4 8.16 24.41 23.64
N SER A 5 9.12 24.29 22.71
CA SER A 5 9.48 23.00 22.11
C SER A 5 10.96 22.93 21.74
N ALA A 6 11.59 21.84 22.16
CA ALA A 6 12.94 21.45 21.78
C ALA A 6 13.03 20.68 20.43
N GLY A 7 11.89 20.34 19.81
CA GLY A 7 11.88 19.53 18.59
C GLY A 7 10.47 19.15 18.09
N GLY A 8 10.37 18.09 17.29
CA GLY A 8 9.10 17.60 16.76
C GLY A 8 9.25 16.66 15.57
N TYR A 9 8.12 16.26 14.98
CA TYR A 9 8.07 15.47 13.76
C TYR A 9 8.15 16.42 12.56
N ALA A 10 9.28 16.39 11.84
CA ALA A 10 9.53 17.33 10.75
C ALA A 10 8.42 17.33 9.68
N GLU A 11 7.96 16.15 9.27
CA GLU A 11 6.91 16.02 8.23
C GLU A 11 5.57 16.63 8.68
N GLN A 12 5.13 16.35 9.90
CA GLN A 12 3.89 16.91 10.43
C GLN A 12 4.01 18.43 10.63
N THR A 13 5.17 18.88 11.10
CA THR A 13 5.47 20.30 11.26
C THR A 13 5.35 21.04 9.93
N MET A 14 5.91 20.50 8.84
CA MET A 14 5.79 21.13 7.52
C MET A 14 4.33 21.32 7.09
N LYS A 15 3.49 20.30 7.26
CA LYS A 15 2.04 20.40 6.93
C LYS A 15 1.34 21.50 7.72
N VAL A 16 1.68 21.66 9.01
CA VAL A 16 1.09 22.73 9.84
C VAL A 16 1.67 24.09 9.47
N MET A 17 2.96 24.21 9.14
CA MET A 17 3.56 25.46 8.69
C MET A 17 2.85 26.03 7.46
N GLU A 18 2.55 25.19 6.47
CA GLU A 18 1.83 25.60 5.26
C GLU A 18 0.43 26.12 5.60
N GLN A 19 -0.29 25.39 6.46
CA GLN A 19 -1.61 25.84 6.94
C GLN A 19 -1.55 27.18 7.67
N VAL A 20 -0.51 27.41 8.48
CA VAL A 20 -0.30 28.68 9.18
C VAL A 20 0.07 29.79 8.20
N GLY A 21 0.92 29.50 7.22
CA GLY A 21 1.35 30.46 6.19
C GLY A 21 0.20 30.92 5.31
N ALA A 22 -0.75 30.02 5.01
CA ALA A 22 -1.95 30.28 4.24
C ALA A 22 -3.09 30.96 5.02
N LEU A 23 -2.92 31.25 6.32
CA LEU A 23 -3.96 31.94 7.10
C LEU A 23 -4.18 33.36 6.56
N THR A 24 -5.46 33.70 6.36
CA THR A 24 -5.88 35.06 5.99
C THR A 24 -5.96 36.01 7.18
N VAL A 25 -5.87 35.49 8.40
CA VAL A 25 -5.83 36.25 9.65
C VAL A 25 -4.39 36.42 10.13
N PRO A 26 -4.06 37.54 10.81
CA PRO A 26 -2.73 37.73 11.36
C PRO A 26 -2.31 36.61 12.32
N SER A 27 -1.13 36.05 12.09
CA SER A 27 -0.59 34.94 12.86
C SER A 27 0.64 35.39 13.67
N TYR A 28 0.64 35.04 14.96
CA TYR A 28 1.69 35.44 15.91
C TYR A 28 2.28 34.22 16.59
N SER A 29 3.60 34.17 16.71
CA SER A 29 4.34 33.19 17.51
C SER A 29 4.85 33.84 18.78
N PHE A 30 4.53 33.27 19.94
CA PHE A 30 5.13 33.63 21.22
C PHE A 30 5.98 32.47 21.73
N VAL A 31 7.30 32.64 21.77
CA VAL A 31 8.24 31.63 22.26
C VAL A 31 8.52 31.90 23.73
N ASN A 32 8.06 30.99 24.60
CA ASN A 32 8.13 31.17 26.05
C ASN A 32 9.50 30.79 26.64
N ARG A 33 10.07 29.65 26.20
CA ARG A 33 11.41 29.21 26.66
C ARG A 33 12.29 28.84 25.49
N GLU A 34 11.81 27.97 24.61
CA GLU A 34 12.61 27.54 23.46
C GLU A 34 11.72 27.20 22.26
N ALA A 35 12.25 27.49 21.07
CA ALA A 35 11.71 27.04 19.80
C ALA A 35 12.88 26.47 18.99
N LEU A 36 13.15 25.17 19.17
CA LEU A 36 14.22 24.45 18.49
C LEU A 36 13.67 23.41 17.51
N GLY A 37 14.44 23.06 16.47
CA GLY A 37 14.03 22.06 15.48
C GLY A 37 12.69 22.44 14.83
N SER A 38 11.73 21.53 14.91
CA SER A 38 10.35 21.77 14.48
C SER A 38 9.68 22.98 15.17
N GLY A 39 10.03 23.29 16.41
CA GLY A 39 9.50 24.47 17.11
C GLY A 39 9.93 25.78 16.46
N ALA A 40 11.19 25.86 16.00
CA ALA A 40 11.70 27.01 15.25
C ALA A 40 10.97 27.16 13.91
N LEU A 41 10.80 26.06 13.18
CA LEU A 41 10.06 25.99 11.93
C LEU A 41 8.61 26.47 12.08
N MET A 42 7.90 26.02 13.12
CA MET A 42 6.57 26.53 13.46
C MET A 42 6.57 28.02 13.78
N ALA A 43 7.59 28.50 14.50
CA ALA A 43 7.67 29.90 14.88
C ALA A 43 7.77 30.82 13.66
N VAL A 44 8.62 30.45 12.68
CA VAL A 44 8.84 31.22 11.44
C VAL A 44 7.70 31.14 10.44
N ALA A 45 6.75 30.22 10.61
CA ALA A 45 5.54 30.18 9.79
C ALA A 45 4.55 31.32 10.11
N ALA A 46 4.66 31.96 11.28
CA ALA A 46 3.82 33.09 11.66
C ALA A 46 4.31 34.41 11.05
N GLN A 47 3.41 35.37 10.84
CA GLN A 47 3.75 36.72 10.34
C GLN A 47 4.67 37.49 11.30
N ALA A 48 4.54 37.26 12.61
CA ALA A 48 5.35 37.94 13.61
C ALA A 48 5.73 37.01 14.77
N ILE A 49 6.98 37.18 15.23
CA ILE A 49 7.56 36.36 16.30
C ILE A 49 7.88 37.27 17.50
N TYR A 50 7.49 36.81 18.67
CA TYR A 50 7.80 37.40 19.96
C TYR A 50 8.49 36.37 20.85
N LEU A 51 9.50 36.80 21.60
CA LEU A 51 10.26 35.94 22.50
C LEU A 51 10.16 36.45 23.93
N ALA A 52 10.12 35.53 24.90
CA ALA A 52 10.42 35.86 26.29
C ALA A 52 11.90 36.26 26.44
N PRO A 53 12.29 37.06 27.45
CA PRO A 53 13.66 37.60 27.55
C PRO A 53 14.78 36.55 27.58
N ARG A 54 14.48 35.33 28.04
CA ARG A 54 15.45 34.21 28.10
C ARG A 54 15.21 33.15 27.04
N ALA A 55 14.30 33.40 26.11
CA ALA A 55 13.97 32.42 25.10
C ALA A 55 15.04 32.32 24.01
N VAL A 56 15.12 31.13 23.42
CA VAL A 56 16.00 30.83 22.27
C VAL A 56 15.20 30.29 21.10
N ILE A 57 15.64 30.58 19.87
CA ILE A 57 15.01 30.12 18.64
C ILE A 57 16.06 29.73 17.59
N GLY A 58 15.88 28.60 16.92
CA GLY A 58 16.75 28.17 15.82
C GLY A 58 17.02 26.67 15.85
N SER A 59 18.18 26.22 15.38
CA SER A 59 18.47 24.78 15.26
C SER A 59 17.34 23.99 14.59
N ALA A 60 16.72 24.59 13.57
CA ALA A 60 15.57 24.12 12.82
C ALA A 60 15.85 22.93 11.88
N GLY A 61 17.11 22.45 11.86
CA GLY A 61 17.58 21.43 10.94
C GLY A 61 16.79 20.12 10.98
N VAL A 62 16.95 19.34 9.92
CA VAL A 62 16.34 18.01 9.78
C VAL A 62 16.84 17.13 10.93
N ILE A 63 15.96 16.86 11.89
CA ILE A 63 16.23 15.90 12.98
C ILE A 63 16.33 14.53 12.32
N ARG A 64 17.46 13.83 12.54
CA ARG A 64 17.71 12.46 12.06
C ARG A 64 16.50 11.56 12.40
N SER A 65 15.65 11.26 11.43
CA SER A 65 14.42 10.48 11.68
C SER A 65 14.69 8.98 11.83
N SER A 66 15.84 8.48 11.36
CA SER A 66 16.31 7.13 11.68
C SER A 66 17.82 6.96 11.39
N GLU A 67 18.49 6.03 12.08
CA GLU A 67 19.87 5.61 11.75
C GLU A 67 19.98 4.94 10.36
N GLN A 68 18.86 4.74 9.65
CA GLN A 68 18.78 3.96 8.41
C GLN A 68 18.56 4.80 7.13
N GLU A 69 18.39 6.12 7.24
CA GLU A 69 18.21 6.98 6.06
C GLU A 69 19.48 7.09 5.23
N THR A 70 19.35 6.83 3.92
CA THR A 70 20.43 6.91 2.94
C THR A 70 20.77 8.38 2.62
N GLU A 71 22.00 8.63 2.17
CA GLU A 71 22.42 10.01 1.81
C GLU A 71 21.54 10.66 0.73
N ALA A 72 21.07 9.89 -0.25
CA ALA A 72 20.20 10.41 -1.31
C ALA A 72 18.80 10.78 -0.79
N GLU A 73 18.24 10.01 0.15
CA GLU A 73 16.97 10.34 0.80
C GLU A 73 17.08 11.63 1.62
N ARG A 74 18.21 11.80 2.33
CA ARG A 74 18.49 13.03 3.09
C ARG A 74 18.58 14.25 2.18
N GLN A 75 19.26 14.13 1.05
CA GLN A 75 19.38 15.20 0.07
C GLN A 75 18.01 15.58 -0.52
N ASN A 76 17.18 14.59 -0.87
CA ASN A 76 15.81 14.82 -1.33
C ASN A 76 14.98 15.57 -0.27
N LEU A 77 14.97 15.07 0.97
CA LEU A 77 14.21 15.67 2.07
C LEU A 77 14.68 17.10 2.39
N THR A 78 15.99 17.32 2.40
CA THR A 78 16.58 18.65 2.66
C THR A 78 16.20 19.64 1.56
N SER A 79 16.29 19.22 0.29
CA SER A 79 15.89 20.06 -0.85
C SER A 79 14.42 20.45 -0.79
N MET A 80 13.54 19.50 -0.47
CA MET A 80 12.11 19.74 -0.27
C MET A 80 11.85 20.71 0.89
N LEU A 81 12.48 20.47 2.04
CA LEU A 81 12.34 21.33 3.22
C LEU A 81 12.74 22.77 2.89
N LEU A 82 13.89 22.96 2.24
CA LEU A 82 14.34 24.29 1.84
C LEU A 82 13.35 24.97 0.88
N ALA A 83 12.73 24.24 -0.05
CA ALA A 83 11.72 24.80 -0.95
C ALA A 83 10.42 25.20 -0.21
N LYS A 84 9.94 24.37 0.72
CA LYS A 84 8.80 24.72 1.58
C LYS A 84 9.08 25.94 2.45
N ILE A 85 10.29 26.02 3.01
CA ILE A 85 10.74 27.18 3.77
C ILE A 85 10.75 28.43 2.88
N ARG A 86 11.29 28.36 1.66
CA ARG A 86 11.26 29.51 0.73
C ARG A 86 9.84 29.99 0.44
N THR A 87 8.89 29.07 0.28
CA THR A 87 7.46 29.38 0.09
C THR A 87 6.89 30.14 1.29
N VAL A 88 6.95 29.52 2.48
CA VAL A 88 6.32 30.08 3.69
C VAL A 88 7.03 31.37 4.13
N VAL A 89 8.35 31.36 4.25
CA VAL A 89 9.15 32.52 4.70
C VAL A 89 9.01 33.68 3.73
N GLY A 90 8.97 33.41 2.42
CA GLY A 90 8.73 34.42 1.39
C GLY A 90 7.39 35.12 1.55
N GLN A 91 6.33 34.37 1.88
CA GLN A 91 4.99 34.93 2.16
C GLN A 91 4.97 35.77 3.45
N GLN A 92 5.68 35.34 4.50
CA GLN A 92 5.67 36.03 5.80
C GLN A 92 6.62 37.24 5.87
N GLY A 93 7.55 37.37 4.91
CA GLY A 93 8.50 38.48 4.86
C GLY A 93 9.68 38.38 5.83
N HIS A 94 9.96 37.17 6.34
CA HIS A 94 11.15 36.90 7.17
C HIS A 94 12.42 36.87 6.31
N ASN A 95 13.59 37.09 6.92
CA ASN A 95 14.86 36.99 6.21
C ASN A 95 15.18 35.53 5.85
N LEU A 96 15.09 35.21 4.55
CA LEU A 96 15.26 33.84 4.07
C LEU A 96 16.65 33.27 4.37
N GLU A 97 17.71 34.06 4.19
CA GLU A 97 19.07 33.58 4.45
C GLU A 97 19.30 33.26 5.93
N LEU A 98 18.68 34.04 6.82
CA LEU A 98 18.72 33.81 8.25
C LEU A 98 18.00 32.51 8.62
N VAL A 99 16.79 32.29 8.09
CA VAL A 99 16.02 31.07 8.35
C VAL A 99 16.71 29.84 7.76
N GLN A 100 17.30 29.95 6.57
CA GLN A 100 18.13 28.87 6.00
C GLN A 100 19.32 28.52 6.89
N ALA A 101 19.99 29.51 7.48
CA ALA A 101 21.09 29.27 8.43
C ALA A 101 20.62 28.54 9.71
N MET A 102 19.33 28.61 10.07
CA MET A 102 18.76 27.83 11.16
C MET A 102 18.53 26.36 10.79
N VAL A 103 18.46 26.03 9.50
CA VAL A 103 18.10 24.69 9.00
C VAL A 103 19.34 23.92 8.57
N THR A 104 20.16 24.57 7.75
CA THR A 104 21.38 24.01 7.16
C THR A 104 22.59 24.86 7.54
N PRO A 105 23.70 24.25 7.97
CA PRO A 105 24.91 25.00 8.30
C PRO A 105 25.48 25.71 7.05
N PRO A 106 25.88 26.99 7.13
CA PRO A 106 26.39 27.71 5.97
C PRO A 106 27.83 27.29 5.62
N GLU A 107 28.17 27.26 4.33
CA GLU A 107 29.52 26.92 3.86
C GLU A 107 30.56 28.03 4.04
N THR A 108 30.10 29.27 4.18
CA THR A 108 30.91 30.44 4.48
C THR A 108 30.37 31.11 5.73
N GLU A 109 31.21 31.87 6.42
CA GLU A 109 30.73 32.72 7.50
C GLU A 109 29.65 33.67 6.96
N LYS A 110 28.49 33.71 7.63
CA LYS A 110 27.42 34.67 7.35
C LYS A 110 27.34 35.70 8.47
N ARG A 111 26.96 36.93 8.13
CA ARG A 111 26.80 38.02 9.10
C ARG A 111 25.44 38.67 8.90
N PHE A 112 24.72 38.79 10.00
CA PHE A 112 23.44 39.48 10.08
C PHE A 112 23.53 40.56 11.16
N GLY A 113 24.03 41.73 10.77
CA GLY A 113 24.34 42.80 11.72
C GLY A 113 25.42 42.36 12.72
N GLY A 114 25.06 42.32 14.00
CA GLY A 114 25.95 41.86 15.08
C GLY A 114 26.07 40.33 15.19
N VAL A 115 25.16 39.57 14.56
CA VAL A 115 25.15 38.11 14.64
C VAL A 115 26.07 37.52 13.59
N VAL A 116 27.02 36.69 14.02
CA VAL A 116 27.94 35.96 13.15
C VAL A 116 27.57 34.49 13.19
N VAL A 117 27.39 33.88 12.01
CA VAL A 117 27.16 32.44 11.85
C VAL A 117 28.43 31.83 11.26
N PRO A 118 29.27 31.18 12.08
CA PRO A 118 30.47 30.51 11.58
C PRO A 118 30.14 29.45 10.53
N LYS A 119 31.09 29.23 9.61
CA LYS A 119 31.04 28.11 8.67
C LYS A 119 30.78 26.79 9.42
N GLY A 120 29.84 25.99 8.92
CA GLY A 120 29.56 24.66 9.45
C GLY A 120 28.70 24.64 10.72
N THR A 121 28.14 25.77 11.14
CA THR A 121 27.31 25.85 12.37
C THR A 121 25.86 26.19 12.06
N ILE A 122 24.93 25.48 12.69
CA ILE A 122 23.51 25.78 12.57
C ILE A 122 23.15 26.93 13.53
N LEU A 123 22.45 27.94 13.01
CA LEU A 123 22.10 29.15 13.74
C LEU A 123 21.07 28.87 14.85
N THR A 124 21.36 29.38 16.04
CA THR A 124 20.40 29.56 17.13
C THR A 124 20.57 30.97 17.68
N LEU A 125 19.46 31.67 17.87
CA LEU A 125 19.42 33.05 18.35
C LEU A 125 18.86 33.10 19.77
N THR A 126 19.43 33.96 20.59
CA THR A 126 18.79 34.46 21.81
C THR A 126 17.68 35.47 21.48
N ALA A 127 16.80 35.75 22.43
CA ALA A 127 15.77 36.79 22.28
C ALA A 127 16.34 38.16 21.90
N GLY A 128 17.48 38.55 22.49
CA GLY A 128 18.16 39.81 22.18
C GLY A 128 18.71 39.87 20.76
N GLU A 129 19.34 38.79 20.30
CA GLU A 129 19.84 38.70 18.92
C GLU A 129 18.68 38.67 17.91
N ALA A 130 17.64 37.88 18.18
CA ALA A 130 16.47 37.79 17.31
C ALA A 130 15.73 39.12 17.16
N ALA A 131 15.68 39.94 18.22
CA ALA A 131 15.04 41.26 18.18
C ALA A 131 15.98 42.41 17.79
N SER A 132 17.25 42.12 17.45
CA SER A 132 18.22 43.14 17.04
C SER A 132 17.85 43.75 15.69
N ASP A 133 18.29 45.00 15.45
CA ASP A 133 18.06 45.67 14.16
C ASP A 133 18.99 45.10 13.08
N PHE A 134 18.41 44.78 11.93
CA PHE A 134 19.09 44.41 10.70
C PHE A 134 18.42 45.12 9.53
N GLU A 135 19.14 46.08 8.94
CA GLU A 135 18.67 46.88 7.81
C GLU A 135 17.37 47.66 8.10
N GLY A 136 17.22 48.17 9.33
CA GLY A 136 16.06 48.98 9.74
C GLY A 136 14.80 48.15 10.04
N LYS A 137 14.92 46.83 10.16
CA LYS A 137 13.88 45.90 10.58
C LYS A 137 14.42 44.98 11.68
N PRO A 138 13.56 44.39 12.52
CA PRO A 138 13.99 43.35 13.44
C PRO A 138 14.56 42.14 12.68
N LEU A 139 15.66 41.56 13.18
CA LEU A 139 16.39 40.47 12.53
C LEU A 139 15.48 39.25 12.30
N LEU A 140 14.68 38.89 13.30
CA LEU A 140 13.69 37.82 13.21
C LEU A 140 12.44 38.10 14.08
N ALA A 141 12.63 38.60 15.29
CA ALA A 141 11.58 38.80 16.27
C ALA A 141 11.16 40.26 16.36
N ARG A 142 9.86 40.53 16.24
CA ARG A 142 9.31 41.89 16.32
C ARG A 142 9.51 42.52 17.69
N GLY A 143 9.64 41.69 18.74
CA GLY A 143 10.05 42.18 20.05
C GLY A 143 10.13 41.11 21.12
N ILE A 144 10.54 41.56 22.30
CA ILE A 144 10.61 40.77 23.52
C ILE A 144 9.43 41.15 24.42
N VAL A 145 8.74 40.15 24.97
CA VAL A 145 7.56 40.30 25.86
C VAL A 145 7.55 39.18 26.90
N GLU A 146 7.07 39.43 28.10
CA GLU A 146 6.99 38.43 29.18
C GLU A 146 5.77 37.52 29.07
N THR A 147 4.67 38.04 28.50
CA THR A 147 3.40 37.32 28.44
C THR A 147 2.69 37.52 27.10
N VAL A 148 1.73 36.62 26.81
CA VAL A 148 0.82 36.80 25.68
C VAL A 148 -0.03 38.07 25.84
N GLY A 149 -0.32 38.51 27.06
CA GLY A 149 -1.03 39.77 27.30
C GLY A 149 -0.27 40.98 26.74
N GLU A 150 1.05 41.05 27.01
CA GLU A 150 1.91 42.12 26.48
C GLU A 150 2.06 42.05 24.96
N LEU A 151 2.11 40.84 24.39
CA LEU A 151 2.05 40.66 22.93
C LEU A 151 0.77 41.27 22.37
N LEU A 152 -0.38 40.91 22.94
CA LEU A 152 -1.68 41.41 22.48
C LEU A 152 -1.77 42.93 22.62
N GLU A 153 -1.23 43.52 23.68
CA GLU A 153 -1.18 44.97 23.85
C GLU A 153 -0.35 45.64 22.75
N LYS A 154 0.87 45.12 22.47
CA LYS A 154 1.75 45.66 21.40
C LYS A 154 1.12 45.59 20.01
N GLU A 155 0.28 44.60 19.77
CA GLU A 155 -0.41 44.41 18.48
C GLU A 155 -1.80 45.08 18.44
N GLY A 156 -2.21 45.80 19.49
CA GLY A 156 -3.51 46.46 19.54
C GLY A 156 -4.71 45.52 19.68
N LEU A 157 -4.49 44.31 20.21
CA LEU A 157 -5.46 43.22 20.36
C LEU A 157 -5.93 43.00 21.81
N SER A 158 -5.65 43.94 22.71
CA SER A 158 -5.96 43.83 24.15
C SER A 158 -7.45 43.65 24.48
N GLY A 159 -8.36 44.04 23.57
CA GLY A 159 -9.81 43.86 23.72
C GLY A 159 -10.36 42.52 23.20
N ALA A 160 -9.52 41.66 22.62
CA ALA A 160 -9.95 40.39 22.04
C ALA A 160 -10.18 39.31 23.12
N GLY A 161 -11.28 38.56 23.00
CA GLY A 161 -11.50 37.38 23.84
C GLY A 161 -10.48 36.28 23.53
N ILE A 162 -9.74 35.83 24.54
CA ILE A 162 -8.75 34.76 24.37
C ILE A 162 -9.46 33.41 24.43
N VAL A 163 -9.45 32.68 23.32
CA VAL A 163 -9.88 31.29 23.26
C VAL A 163 -8.65 30.40 23.23
N THR A 164 -8.49 29.55 24.25
CA THR A 164 -7.43 28.55 24.28
C THR A 164 -7.95 27.24 23.69
N GLY A 165 -7.30 26.74 22.64
CA GLY A 165 -7.56 25.40 22.15
C GLY A 165 -7.12 24.39 23.21
N ALA A 166 -8.06 23.70 23.84
CA ALA A 166 -7.72 22.61 24.74
C ALA A 166 -7.02 21.50 23.95
N ALA A 167 -5.79 21.15 24.33
CA ALA A 167 -5.18 19.92 23.87
C ALA A 167 -6.11 18.78 24.28
N LYS A 168 -6.75 18.10 23.32
CA LYS A 168 -7.30 16.77 23.58
C LYS A 168 -6.14 15.96 24.14
N ALA A 169 -6.31 15.40 25.34
CA ALA A 169 -5.36 14.45 25.90
C ALA A 169 -4.98 13.46 24.80
N ARG A 170 -3.66 13.21 24.64
CA ARG A 170 -3.13 12.22 23.69
C ARG A 170 -4.01 10.97 23.77
N PRO A 171 -4.67 10.55 22.68
CA PRO A 171 -5.32 9.25 22.68
C PRO A 171 -4.23 8.22 22.96
N GLU A 172 -4.41 7.42 23.99
CA GLU A 172 -3.69 6.16 24.10
C GLU A 172 -3.86 5.40 22.78
N ALA A 173 -2.77 4.84 22.28
CA ALA A 173 -2.76 4.07 21.04
C ALA A 173 -3.79 2.92 21.14
N GLY A 174 -4.96 3.13 20.55
CA GLY A 174 -6.01 2.12 20.56
C GLY A 174 -7.38 2.63 20.13
N LYS A 175 -7.84 2.10 18.99
CA LYS A 175 -9.24 2.05 18.50
C LYS A 175 -9.72 3.28 17.72
N THR A 176 -9.46 3.24 16.42
CA THR A 176 -10.18 4.02 15.41
C THR A 176 -11.62 3.50 15.28
N THR A 177 -12.59 4.40 15.44
CA THR A 177 -14.00 4.15 15.06
C THR A 177 -14.29 5.04 13.84
N PRO A 178 -14.87 4.51 12.75
CA PRO A 178 -15.04 5.26 11.51
C PRO A 178 -16.19 6.29 11.58
N PRO A 179 -16.15 7.40 10.82
CA PRO A 179 -17.22 8.39 10.79
C PRO A 179 -18.41 7.90 9.96
N ARG A 180 -19.62 8.18 10.45
CA ARG A 180 -20.91 7.94 9.80
C ARG A 180 -21.10 8.76 8.52
N GLU A 181 -21.64 8.08 7.51
CA GLU A 181 -22.12 8.57 6.22
C GLU A 181 -23.06 9.78 6.33
N ARG A 182 -22.91 10.74 5.41
CA ARG A 182 -23.92 11.76 5.11
C ARG A 182 -24.69 11.36 3.85
N GLN A 183 -26.01 11.48 3.95
CA GLN A 183 -27.01 11.03 2.99
C GLN A 183 -27.06 11.89 1.71
N GLY A 184 -27.07 11.20 0.57
CA GLY A 184 -27.96 11.33 -0.59
C GLY A 184 -28.39 12.70 -1.11
N VAL A 185 -27.90 13.04 -2.31
CA VAL A 185 -28.57 13.97 -3.23
C VAL A 185 -28.95 13.19 -4.50
N LYS A 186 -30.26 13.06 -4.77
CA LYS A 186 -30.84 12.51 -6.00
C LYS A 186 -30.73 13.55 -7.13
N ARG A 187 -30.36 13.13 -8.33
CA ARG A 187 -30.68 13.83 -9.59
C ARG A 187 -31.07 12.84 -10.68
N GLU A 188 -31.95 13.34 -11.53
CA GLU A 188 -32.94 12.67 -12.35
C GLU A 188 -32.37 12.02 -13.62
N GLU A 189 -32.99 10.91 -14.00
CA GLU A 189 -32.73 10.16 -15.23
C GLU A 189 -33.46 10.83 -16.40
N GLY A 190 -32.73 11.11 -17.48
CA GLY A 190 -33.27 11.47 -18.79
C GLY A 190 -32.83 10.41 -19.80
N GLU A 191 -33.81 9.74 -20.38
CA GLU A 191 -33.68 8.69 -21.38
C GLU A 191 -33.07 9.20 -22.69
N ASP A 192 -32.17 8.43 -23.30
CA ASP A 192 -32.28 8.10 -24.72
C ASP A 192 -31.48 6.83 -25.05
N GLN A 193 -32.22 5.81 -25.49
CA GLN A 193 -31.75 4.47 -25.79
C GLN A 193 -31.14 4.40 -27.20
N LYS A 194 -30.00 3.72 -27.32
CA LYS A 194 -29.72 2.83 -28.46
C LYS A 194 -28.76 1.72 -28.06
N GLU A 195 -29.18 0.51 -28.42
CA GLU A 195 -28.76 -0.83 -28.00
C GLU A 195 -27.24 -1.06 -27.99
N ASP A 196 -26.71 -1.53 -26.86
CA ASP A 196 -25.42 -2.22 -26.78
C ASP A 196 -25.48 -3.34 -25.72
N LEU A 197 -24.79 -4.43 -26.00
CA LEU A 197 -24.80 -5.72 -25.29
C LEU A 197 -24.60 -5.62 -23.75
N PRO A 198 -25.23 -6.51 -22.95
CA PRO A 198 -25.19 -6.41 -21.50
C PRO A 198 -23.78 -6.64 -20.94
N GLY A 199 -23.28 -5.67 -20.15
CA GLY A 199 -22.11 -5.84 -19.28
C GLY A 199 -20.90 -4.94 -19.56
N LYS A 200 -20.89 -4.16 -20.65
CA LYS A 200 -19.90 -3.09 -20.83
C LYS A 200 -20.49 -1.77 -20.34
N ILE A 201 -19.91 -1.20 -19.28
CA ILE A 201 -20.09 0.22 -18.99
C ILE A 201 -19.55 0.96 -20.23
N LYS A 202 -20.37 1.79 -20.89
CA LYS A 202 -19.91 2.63 -22.00
C LYS A 202 -18.86 3.58 -21.43
N GLU A 203 -17.58 3.27 -21.66
CA GLU A 203 -16.50 4.21 -21.35
C GLU A 203 -16.75 5.47 -22.18
N GLU A 204 -16.69 6.63 -21.54
CA GLU A 204 -16.83 7.90 -22.25
C GLU A 204 -15.76 8.01 -23.34
N SER A 205 -16.18 8.48 -24.52
CA SER A 205 -15.26 8.69 -25.64
C SER A 205 -14.34 9.88 -25.36
N PHE A 206 -13.09 9.75 -25.75
CA PHE A 206 -12.07 10.79 -25.67
C PHE A 206 -12.04 11.71 -26.90
N GLN A 207 -12.83 11.40 -27.94
CA GLN A 207 -12.79 12.13 -29.20
C GLN A 207 -13.15 13.60 -29.02
N GLY A 208 -12.24 14.49 -29.40
CA GLY A 208 -12.47 15.93 -29.31
C GLY A 208 -12.46 16.49 -27.89
N LYS A 209 -12.01 15.71 -26.89
CA LYS A 209 -11.99 16.09 -25.48
C LYS A 209 -10.58 16.24 -24.93
N ILE A 210 -10.45 16.91 -23.79
CA ILE A 210 -9.24 16.92 -22.97
C ILE A 210 -9.32 15.74 -22.00
N VAL A 211 -8.31 14.89 -22.00
CA VAL A 211 -8.24 13.72 -21.11
C VAL A 211 -7.36 14.06 -19.91
N VAL A 212 -7.92 13.98 -18.71
CA VAL A 212 -7.18 14.21 -17.47
C VAL A 212 -6.81 12.88 -16.84
N VAL A 213 -5.51 12.65 -16.69
CA VAL A 213 -4.94 11.47 -16.06
C VAL A 213 -4.41 11.84 -14.69
N LYS A 214 -5.03 11.33 -13.63
CA LYS A 214 -4.56 11.57 -12.27
C LYS A 214 -3.36 10.68 -11.92
N ILE A 215 -2.35 11.29 -11.31
CA ILE A 215 -1.19 10.64 -10.69
C ILE A 215 -1.17 11.09 -9.22
N GLY A 216 -1.79 10.30 -8.35
CA GLY A 216 -1.88 10.58 -6.92
C GLY A 216 -0.74 10.00 -6.08
N GLU A 217 -0.80 10.27 -4.78
CA GLU A 217 0.27 10.04 -3.80
C GLU A 217 0.86 8.62 -3.86
N SER A 218 0.01 7.61 -4.02
CA SER A 218 0.41 6.19 -4.04
C SER A 218 0.51 5.57 -5.44
N ASP A 219 0.28 6.33 -6.50
CA ASP A 219 0.09 5.73 -7.83
C ASP A 219 1.42 5.35 -8.50
N LEU A 220 2.49 6.14 -8.30
CA LEU A 220 3.81 5.84 -8.87
C LEU A 220 4.52 4.66 -8.18
N VAL A 221 3.98 4.15 -7.07
CA VAL A 221 4.40 2.90 -6.41
C VAL A 221 3.46 1.74 -6.73
N ASN A 222 2.54 1.90 -7.68
CA ASN A 222 1.60 0.87 -8.10
C ASN A 222 1.79 0.53 -9.58
N THR A 223 2.28 -0.67 -9.87
CA THR A 223 2.48 -1.17 -11.25
C THR A 223 1.19 -1.17 -12.07
N GLN A 224 0.02 -1.37 -11.44
CA GLN A 224 -1.26 -1.36 -12.15
C GLN A 224 -1.64 0.05 -12.63
N SER A 225 -1.29 1.10 -11.89
CA SER A 225 -1.48 2.49 -12.30
C SER A 225 -0.70 2.79 -13.58
N PHE A 226 0.54 2.31 -13.71
CA PHE A 226 1.31 2.44 -14.96
C PHE A 226 0.66 1.77 -16.17
N LYS A 227 0.11 0.55 -15.99
CA LYS A 227 -0.62 -0.14 -17.06
C LYS A 227 -1.88 0.63 -17.47
N PHE A 228 -2.62 1.14 -16.48
CA PHE A 228 -3.79 1.96 -16.70
C PHE A 228 -3.45 3.21 -17.52
N TRP A 229 -2.42 3.96 -17.12
CA TRP A 229 -2.00 5.16 -17.84
C TRP A 229 -1.55 4.83 -19.26
N ARG A 230 -0.72 3.81 -19.47
CA ARG A 230 -0.33 3.36 -20.82
C ARG A 230 -1.54 3.11 -21.72
N ARG A 231 -2.58 2.47 -21.18
CA ARG A 231 -3.85 2.24 -21.90
C ARG A 231 -4.58 3.54 -22.19
N MET A 232 -4.67 4.46 -21.22
CA MET A 232 -5.32 5.76 -21.41
C MET A 232 -4.57 6.63 -22.43
N LEU A 233 -3.24 6.58 -22.44
CA LEU A 233 -2.39 7.27 -23.42
C LEU A 233 -2.63 6.75 -24.84
N ARG A 234 -2.62 5.41 -25.02
CA ARG A 234 -2.96 4.78 -26.32
C ARG A 234 -4.37 5.17 -26.77
N ARG A 235 -5.37 5.07 -25.88
CA ARG A 235 -6.75 5.49 -26.17
C ARG A 235 -6.85 6.96 -26.55
N SER A 236 -6.10 7.83 -25.88
CA SER A 236 -6.08 9.27 -26.20
C SER A 236 -5.58 9.54 -27.62
N GLU A 237 -4.62 8.75 -28.12
CA GLU A 237 -4.18 8.83 -29.51
C GLU A 237 -5.21 8.22 -30.48
N ASP A 238 -5.67 7.00 -30.19
CA ASP A 238 -6.57 6.23 -31.07
C ASP A 238 -7.92 6.93 -31.25
N GLU A 239 -8.48 7.48 -30.18
CA GLU A 239 -9.76 8.20 -30.18
C GLU A 239 -9.61 9.69 -30.55
N LYS A 240 -8.39 10.18 -30.79
CA LYS A 240 -8.11 11.58 -31.16
C LYS A 240 -8.57 12.58 -30.09
N ALA A 241 -8.08 12.40 -28.87
CA ALA A 241 -8.16 13.43 -27.83
C ALA A 241 -7.46 14.72 -28.30
N VAL A 242 -7.94 15.86 -27.80
CA VAL A 242 -7.37 17.18 -28.12
C VAL A 242 -6.09 17.43 -27.34
N ALA A 243 -6.06 17.00 -26.07
CA ALA A 243 -4.90 17.08 -25.20
C ALA A 243 -4.99 16.04 -24.08
N VAL A 244 -3.85 15.69 -23.49
CA VAL A 244 -3.75 14.91 -22.26
C VAL A 244 -3.15 15.80 -21.16
N ILE A 245 -3.82 15.90 -20.02
CA ILE A 245 -3.33 16.61 -18.84
C ILE A 245 -3.05 15.59 -17.74
N PHE A 246 -1.83 15.59 -17.21
CA PHE A 246 -1.47 14.83 -16.02
C PHE A 246 -1.71 15.68 -14.78
N ASP A 247 -2.70 15.34 -13.95
CA ASP A 247 -2.97 15.96 -12.64
C ASP A 247 -2.11 15.25 -11.60
N ILE A 248 -1.01 15.91 -11.21
CA ILE A 248 0.11 15.31 -10.45
C ILE A 248 0.09 15.80 -9.01
N ASP A 249 0.03 14.84 -8.10
CA ASP A 249 0.19 14.99 -6.66
C ASP A 249 0.90 13.72 -6.15
N THR A 250 2.23 13.73 -6.07
CA THR A 250 3.00 12.54 -5.72
C THR A 250 4.38 12.86 -5.12
N PRO A 251 4.78 12.13 -4.06
CA PRO A 251 6.12 12.20 -3.50
C PRO A 251 7.15 11.42 -4.34
N GLY A 252 6.72 10.59 -5.30
CA GLY A 252 7.60 9.78 -6.12
C GLY A 252 7.17 8.31 -6.22
N GLY A 253 8.04 7.48 -6.78
CA GLY A 253 7.78 6.05 -6.93
C GLY A 253 8.82 5.30 -7.75
N TYR A 254 8.39 4.26 -8.47
CA TYR A 254 9.31 3.35 -9.14
C TYR A 254 10.08 4.02 -10.28
N ALA A 255 11.40 4.17 -10.11
CA ALA A 255 12.28 4.85 -11.05
C ALA A 255 12.24 4.25 -12.47
N PHE A 256 12.34 2.93 -12.60
CA PHE A 256 12.35 2.28 -13.92
C PHE A 256 11.00 2.35 -14.64
N LYS A 257 9.88 2.21 -13.91
CA LYS A 257 8.54 2.38 -14.49
C LYS A 257 8.28 3.82 -14.91
N THR A 258 8.80 4.77 -14.15
CA THR A 258 8.78 6.19 -14.52
C THR A 258 9.56 6.44 -15.80
N LYS A 259 10.77 5.86 -15.95
CA LYS A 259 11.56 5.95 -17.19
C LYS A 259 10.80 5.42 -18.42
N GLU A 260 10.11 4.27 -18.28
CA GLU A 260 9.23 3.71 -19.33
C GLU A 260 8.11 4.71 -19.67
N MET A 261 7.39 5.21 -18.66
CA MET A 261 6.29 6.17 -18.83
C MET A 261 6.74 7.47 -19.50
N MET A 262 7.90 8.04 -19.11
CA MET A 262 8.47 9.22 -19.78
C MET A 262 8.67 8.97 -21.27
N THR A 263 9.12 7.78 -21.65
CA THR A 263 9.33 7.40 -23.05
C THR A 263 8.01 7.38 -23.82
N GLU A 264 6.94 6.87 -23.21
CA GLU A 264 5.60 6.84 -23.79
C GLU A 264 5.02 8.24 -23.95
N ILE A 265 5.07 9.08 -22.91
CA ILE A 265 4.62 10.48 -22.96
C ILE A 265 5.38 11.24 -24.05
N THR A 266 6.69 11.01 -24.16
CA THR A 266 7.55 11.67 -25.16
C THR A 266 7.27 11.21 -26.59
N ARG A 267 6.52 10.11 -26.78
CA ARG A 267 6.09 9.59 -28.09
C ARG A 267 4.66 10.00 -28.46
N LEU A 268 3.90 10.58 -27.53
CA LEU A 268 2.56 11.05 -27.79
C LEU A 268 2.54 12.07 -28.93
N LYS A 269 1.58 11.89 -29.84
CA LYS A 269 1.26 12.85 -30.91
C LYS A 269 0.25 13.91 -30.45
N VAL A 270 -0.50 13.60 -29.41
CA VAL A 270 -1.46 14.51 -28.77
C VAL A 270 -0.69 15.42 -27.80
N PRO A 271 -0.98 16.73 -27.75
CA PRO A 271 -0.37 17.64 -26.77
C PRO A 271 -0.53 17.13 -25.34
N SER A 272 0.56 17.19 -24.58
CA SER A 272 0.62 16.68 -23.21
C SER A 272 1.04 17.78 -22.23
N PHE A 273 0.35 17.91 -21.12
CA PHE A 273 0.67 18.92 -20.10
C PHE A 273 0.69 18.31 -18.70
N ALA A 274 1.60 18.77 -17.86
CA ALA A 274 1.58 18.47 -16.43
C ALA A 274 0.92 19.61 -15.68
N PHE A 275 -0.08 19.29 -14.87
CA PHE A 275 -0.61 20.15 -13.82
C PHE A 275 -0.08 19.64 -12.49
N VAL A 276 0.90 20.33 -11.91
CA VAL A 276 1.39 20.03 -10.56
C VAL A 276 0.41 20.66 -9.58
N ASN A 277 -0.41 19.81 -8.96
CA ASN A 277 -1.51 20.24 -8.12
C ASN A 277 -1.05 20.51 -6.69
N GLU A 278 -0.27 19.60 -6.12
CA GLU A 278 0.32 19.71 -4.77
C GLU A 278 1.83 19.50 -4.87
N ASP A 279 2.27 18.28 -5.15
CA ASP A 279 3.70 17.96 -5.24
C ASP A 279 3.99 17.13 -6.51
N ALA A 280 5.06 17.48 -7.23
CA ALA A 280 5.65 16.65 -8.30
C ALA A 280 7.10 16.34 -7.92
N LEU A 281 7.25 15.46 -6.93
CA LEU A 281 8.55 15.13 -6.37
C LEU A 281 9.07 13.81 -6.93
N SER A 282 10.39 13.68 -6.95
CA SER A 282 11.07 12.51 -7.42
C SER A 282 10.62 12.05 -8.82
N ALA A 283 10.03 10.86 -8.92
CA ALA A 283 9.45 10.35 -10.16
C ALA A 283 8.38 11.30 -10.76
N GLY A 284 7.61 12.01 -9.94
CA GLY A 284 6.62 12.99 -10.40
C GLY A 284 7.22 14.16 -11.17
N ALA A 285 8.39 14.66 -10.73
CA ALA A 285 9.15 15.68 -11.45
C ALA A 285 9.55 15.18 -12.84
N LEU A 286 10.02 13.93 -12.93
CA LEU A 286 10.46 13.32 -14.18
C LEU A 286 9.30 13.07 -15.15
N VAL A 287 8.13 12.65 -14.66
CA VAL A 287 6.91 12.57 -15.47
C VAL A 287 6.54 13.95 -16.01
N SER A 288 6.60 14.99 -15.17
CA SER A 288 6.29 16.37 -15.56
C SER A 288 7.19 16.85 -16.69
N VAL A 289 8.50 16.59 -16.60
CA VAL A 289 9.51 16.93 -17.63
C VAL A 289 9.31 16.17 -18.95
N ALA A 290 8.57 15.06 -18.96
CA ALA A 290 8.24 14.36 -20.20
C ALA A 290 7.08 15.01 -20.98
N THR A 291 6.36 15.98 -20.39
CA THR A 291 5.22 16.67 -21.03
C THR A 291 5.65 17.90 -21.84
N ASP A 292 4.78 18.38 -22.74
CA ASP A 292 5.04 19.56 -23.59
C ASP A 292 4.90 20.91 -22.85
N GLY A 293 4.40 20.88 -21.62
CA GLY A 293 4.34 22.05 -20.76
C GLY A 293 3.97 21.70 -19.33
N ILE A 294 4.59 22.39 -18.38
CA ILE A 294 4.32 22.25 -16.95
C ILE A 294 3.59 23.50 -16.47
N TYR A 295 2.51 23.31 -15.74
CA TYR A 295 1.78 24.33 -15.00
C TYR A 295 1.72 23.92 -13.54
N MET A 296 1.80 24.90 -12.64
CA MET A 296 1.92 24.65 -11.21
C MET A 296 0.83 25.39 -10.44
N ASN A 297 0.27 24.74 -9.44
CA ASN A 297 -0.52 25.40 -8.40
C ASN A 297 0.39 26.33 -7.57
N PRO A 298 -0.05 27.53 -7.15
CA PRO A 298 0.77 28.48 -6.39
C PRO A 298 1.64 27.90 -5.27
N ASP A 299 1.10 26.96 -4.48
CA ASP A 299 1.78 26.39 -3.31
C ASP A 299 2.53 25.09 -3.62
N SER A 300 2.57 24.68 -4.88
CA SER A 300 3.14 23.40 -5.30
C SER A 300 4.66 23.39 -5.46
N LEU A 301 5.23 22.18 -5.36
CA LEU A 301 6.67 21.94 -5.50
C LEU A 301 6.98 20.96 -6.63
N ILE A 302 8.14 21.13 -7.26
CA ILE A 302 8.68 20.21 -8.27
C ILE A 302 10.18 20.02 -8.12
N GLY A 303 10.66 18.77 -8.12
CA GLY A 303 12.09 18.45 -8.04
C GLY A 303 12.42 17.27 -7.12
N ALA A 304 13.55 17.33 -6.42
CA ALA A 304 14.05 16.27 -5.54
C ALA A 304 14.00 14.86 -6.18
N ALA A 305 14.59 14.73 -7.37
CA ALA A 305 14.61 13.55 -8.22
C ALA A 305 15.87 12.68 -8.09
N GLY A 306 16.51 12.73 -6.91
CA GLY A 306 17.60 11.82 -6.57
C GLY A 306 17.11 10.36 -6.51
N LEU A 307 17.90 9.43 -7.07
CA LEU A 307 17.60 8.00 -7.02
C LEU A 307 17.89 7.44 -5.62
N VAL A 308 16.89 6.75 -5.07
CA VAL A 308 16.95 6.11 -3.74
C VAL A 308 16.64 4.62 -3.85
N SER A 309 17.02 3.84 -2.84
CA SER A 309 16.81 2.38 -2.81
C SER A 309 15.98 1.98 -1.61
N SER A 310 14.94 1.18 -1.85
CA SER A 310 14.02 0.69 -0.82
C SER A 310 14.65 -0.34 0.13
N THR A 311 15.85 -0.85 -0.18
CA THR A 311 16.55 -1.88 0.60
C THR A 311 17.78 -1.33 1.36
N GLY A 312 17.89 -0.01 1.49
CA GLY A 312 19.03 0.67 2.11
C GLY A 312 19.98 1.31 1.09
N GLU A 313 21.19 1.67 1.52
CA GLU A 313 22.13 2.43 0.70
C GLU A 313 22.55 1.68 -0.58
N ILE A 314 22.52 2.41 -1.70
CA ILE A 314 23.05 1.93 -2.97
C ILE A 314 24.59 1.99 -2.91
N GLU A 315 25.26 0.87 -3.20
CA GLU A 315 26.71 0.83 -3.36
C GLU A 315 27.17 1.90 -4.36
N GLU A 316 28.25 2.61 -4.06
CA GLU A 316 28.69 3.80 -4.82
C GLU A 316 28.87 3.52 -6.32
N MET A 317 29.46 2.37 -6.69
CA MET A 317 29.65 2.00 -8.09
C MET A 317 28.31 1.74 -8.80
N MET A 318 27.35 1.11 -8.12
CA MET A 318 26.00 0.91 -8.64
C MET A 318 25.27 2.25 -8.78
N ARG A 319 25.39 3.14 -7.81
CA ARG A 319 24.81 4.49 -7.87
C ARG A 319 25.32 5.26 -9.09
N LYS A 320 26.64 5.27 -9.33
CA LYS A 320 27.25 5.91 -10.51
C LYS A 320 26.70 5.34 -11.81
N LYS A 321 26.54 4.01 -11.91
CA LYS A 321 25.94 3.36 -13.09
C LYS A 321 24.48 3.78 -13.29
N LEU A 322 23.65 3.68 -12.24
CA LEU A 322 22.24 4.06 -12.31
C LEU A 322 22.07 5.54 -12.66
N HIS A 323 22.84 6.43 -12.01
CA HIS A 323 22.85 7.86 -12.31
C HIS A 323 23.22 8.12 -13.76
N SER A 324 24.28 7.49 -14.28
CA SER A 324 24.69 7.67 -15.67
C SER A 324 23.60 7.25 -16.67
N VAL A 325 22.93 6.13 -16.42
CA VAL A 325 21.84 5.64 -17.29
C VAL A 325 20.62 6.54 -17.24
N PHE A 326 20.19 6.96 -16.05
CA PHE A 326 19.03 7.84 -15.88
C PHE A 326 19.33 9.25 -16.38
N GLU A 327 20.51 9.81 -16.08
CA GLU A 327 20.94 11.12 -16.56
C GLU A 327 20.92 11.19 -18.08
N ALA A 328 21.48 10.18 -18.76
CA ALA A 328 21.48 10.15 -20.23
C ALA A 328 20.06 10.12 -20.81
N HIS A 329 19.17 9.32 -20.21
CA HIS A 329 17.77 9.23 -20.64
C HIS A 329 17.00 10.53 -20.38
N VAL A 330 17.08 11.06 -19.16
CA VAL A 330 16.36 12.27 -18.77
C VAL A 330 16.88 13.49 -19.52
N ARG A 331 18.19 13.61 -19.75
CA ARG A 331 18.76 14.65 -20.63
C ARG A 331 18.15 14.60 -22.01
N SER A 332 18.06 13.41 -22.62
CA SER A 332 17.46 13.26 -23.95
C SER A 332 15.99 13.66 -23.98
N VAL A 333 15.22 13.33 -22.93
CA VAL A 333 13.82 13.75 -22.80
C VAL A 333 13.70 15.26 -22.62
N ALA A 334 14.50 15.85 -21.72
CA ALA A 334 14.51 17.28 -21.46
C ALA A 334 14.85 18.09 -22.73
N GLU A 335 15.90 17.70 -23.46
CA GLU A 335 16.28 18.32 -24.74
C GLU A 335 15.13 18.24 -25.77
N LYS A 336 14.50 17.05 -25.88
CA LYS A 336 13.40 16.84 -26.83
C LYS A 336 12.16 17.66 -26.48
N LYS A 337 11.87 17.86 -25.19
CA LYS A 337 10.71 18.64 -24.71
C LYS A 337 11.02 20.13 -24.51
N GLY A 338 12.28 20.53 -24.67
CA GLY A 338 12.72 21.93 -24.62
C GLY A 338 13.01 22.46 -23.22
N TYR A 339 13.21 21.60 -22.23
CA TYR A 339 13.64 21.96 -20.88
C TYR A 339 15.17 22.04 -20.77
N ASP A 340 15.70 22.92 -19.90
CA ASP A 340 17.14 23.03 -19.65
C ASP A 340 17.67 21.72 -19.01
N PRO A 341 18.53 20.94 -19.71
CA PRO A 341 19.00 19.67 -19.17
C PRO A 341 19.84 19.81 -17.90
N GLU A 342 20.55 20.94 -17.73
CA GLU A 342 21.29 21.20 -16.50
C GLU A 342 20.34 21.48 -15.33
N LEU A 343 19.22 22.17 -15.56
CA LEU A 343 18.21 22.37 -14.52
C LEU A 343 17.63 21.03 -14.05
N ILE A 344 17.25 20.16 -15.00
CA ILE A 344 16.68 18.84 -14.67
C ILE A 344 17.74 17.95 -14.00
N ARG A 345 19.00 18.02 -14.46
CA ARG A 345 20.12 17.35 -13.82
C ARG A 345 20.31 17.82 -12.37
N ALA A 346 20.02 19.08 -12.05
CA ALA A 346 20.10 19.59 -10.67
C ALA A 346 19.04 19.00 -9.75
N MET A 347 17.89 18.59 -10.30
CA MET A 347 16.88 17.87 -9.52
C MET A 347 17.33 16.45 -9.19
N MET A 348 18.19 15.84 -10.00
CA MET A 348 18.54 14.42 -9.89
C MET A 348 19.90 14.14 -9.24
N ILE A 349 20.90 14.98 -9.50
CA ILE A 349 22.29 14.71 -9.16
C ILE A 349 22.89 15.95 -8.48
N PRO A 350 23.31 15.84 -7.21
CA PRO A 350 24.01 16.92 -6.53
C PRO A 350 25.37 17.19 -7.20
N ASP A 351 25.80 18.44 -7.22
CA ASP A 351 27.15 18.82 -7.66
C ASP A 351 28.06 19.00 -6.45
N GLU A 352 29.03 18.12 -6.28
CA GLU A 352 29.97 18.15 -5.15
C GLU A 352 31.12 19.15 -5.30
N LYS A 353 31.16 19.91 -6.39
CA LYS A 353 32.30 20.80 -6.72
C LYS A 353 31.94 22.27 -6.70
N ARG A 354 30.70 22.63 -7.01
CA ARG A 354 30.28 24.03 -7.15
C ARG A 354 28.79 24.22 -6.90
N ASP A 355 28.44 25.45 -6.56
CA ASP A 355 27.06 25.94 -6.62
C ASP A 355 26.58 26.00 -8.09
N ARG A 356 25.29 25.74 -8.31
CA ARG A 356 24.63 25.86 -9.62
C ARG A 356 23.64 27.01 -9.55
N VAL A 357 23.70 27.91 -10.52
CA VAL A 357 22.90 29.14 -10.55
C VAL A 357 22.01 29.15 -11.78
N PHE A 358 20.72 29.35 -11.55
CA PHE A 358 19.66 29.32 -12.54
C PHE A 358 18.80 30.59 -12.40
N GLY A 359 19.29 31.71 -12.95
CA GLY A 359 18.67 33.02 -12.70
C GLY A 359 18.83 33.39 -11.23
N GLU A 360 17.72 33.63 -10.54
CA GLU A 360 17.69 33.95 -9.11
C GLU A 360 17.79 32.70 -8.21
N VAL A 361 17.60 31.50 -8.77
CA VAL A 361 17.66 30.24 -8.02
C VAL A 361 19.11 29.77 -7.92
N VAL A 362 19.58 29.59 -6.68
CA VAL A 362 20.92 29.05 -6.40
C VAL A 362 20.78 27.71 -5.69
N VAL A 363 21.33 26.66 -6.30
CA VAL A 363 21.47 25.32 -5.71
C VAL A 363 22.87 25.21 -5.13
N LYS A 364 22.98 24.98 -3.83
CA LYS A 364 24.30 24.87 -3.20
C LYS A 364 24.98 23.55 -3.57
N LYS A 365 26.30 23.57 -3.48
CA LYS A 365 27.13 22.37 -3.61
C LYS A 365 26.59 21.26 -2.71
N GLY A 366 26.46 20.04 -3.25
CA GLY A 366 25.96 18.87 -2.52
C GLY A 366 24.44 18.84 -2.32
N GLU A 367 23.69 19.84 -2.80
CA GLU A 367 22.23 19.87 -2.71
C GLU A 367 21.56 19.49 -4.03
N LEU A 368 20.32 19.01 -3.92
CA LEU A 368 19.40 18.82 -5.04
C LEU A 368 18.51 20.03 -5.22
N LEU A 369 18.01 20.21 -6.44
CA LEU A 369 17.05 21.25 -6.77
C LEU A 369 15.61 20.79 -6.50
N THR A 370 14.87 21.62 -5.77
CA THR A 370 13.41 21.62 -5.71
C THR A 370 12.96 23.06 -5.91
N LEU A 371 12.00 23.27 -6.80
CA LEU A 371 11.47 24.57 -7.17
C LEU A 371 10.06 24.74 -6.59
N THR A 372 9.79 25.94 -6.11
CA THR A 372 8.42 26.45 -5.88
C THR A 372 7.78 26.86 -7.21
N ALA A 373 6.45 27.01 -7.26
CA ALA A 373 5.76 27.49 -8.46
C ALA A 373 6.27 28.86 -8.95
N SER A 374 6.58 29.79 -8.03
CA SER A 374 7.17 31.08 -8.36
C SER A 374 8.57 30.98 -8.95
N GLU A 375 9.42 30.10 -8.41
CA GLU A 375 10.77 29.89 -8.93
C GLU A 375 10.73 29.20 -10.30
N ALA A 376 9.88 28.18 -10.46
CA ALA A 376 9.72 27.45 -11.70
C ALA A 376 9.19 28.33 -12.86
N THR A 377 8.43 29.38 -12.56
CA THR A 377 7.90 30.33 -13.55
C THR A 377 8.77 31.58 -13.72
N SER A 378 9.81 31.76 -12.90
CA SER A 378 10.74 32.88 -13.00
C SER A 378 11.42 32.92 -14.38
N ALA A 379 11.69 34.12 -14.89
CA ALA A 379 12.24 34.28 -16.23
C ALA A 379 13.76 34.13 -16.24
N ARG A 380 14.27 33.31 -17.17
CA ARG A 380 15.68 33.20 -17.51
C ARG A 380 15.83 33.22 -19.02
N ASP A 381 16.67 34.12 -19.53
CA ASP A 381 16.93 34.29 -20.96
C ASP A 381 15.64 34.46 -21.80
N GLY A 382 14.64 35.15 -21.24
CA GLY A 382 13.35 35.42 -21.90
C GLY A 382 12.37 34.23 -21.94
N LYS A 383 12.67 33.12 -21.25
CA LYS A 383 11.78 31.97 -21.09
C LYS A 383 11.55 31.66 -19.61
N PRO A 384 10.43 31.01 -19.25
CA PRO A 384 10.25 30.51 -17.89
C PRO A 384 11.33 29.47 -17.55
N LEU A 385 11.72 29.41 -16.29
CA LEU A 385 12.79 28.53 -15.81
C LEU A 385 12.45 27.05 -16.04
N LEU A 386 11.20 26.66 -15.76
CA LEU A 386 10.69 25.30 -15.95
C LEU A 386 9.20 25.27 -16.34
N ALA A 387 8.36 25.95 -15.57
CA ALA A 387 6.90 25.93 -15.73
C ALA A 387 6.41 27.12 -16.55
N LYS A 388 5.44 26.90 -17.44
CA LYS A 388 4.87 27.93 -18.32
C LYS A 388 4.04 28.96 -17.56
N GLY A 389 3.44 28.58 -16.43
CA GLY A 389 2.60 29.46 -15.64
C GLY A 389 2.08 28.83 -14.35
N ILE A 390 1.51 29.70 -13.53
CA ILE A 390 0.83 29.35 -12.29
C ILE A 390 -0.68 29.33 -12.56
N VAL A 391 -1.36 28.25 -12.20
CA VAL A 391 -2.81 28.05 -12.38
C VAL A 391 -3.37 27.27 -11.20
N THR A 392 -4.65 27.44 -10.89
CA THR A 392 -5.29 26.80 -9.72
C THR A 392 -6.13 25.57 -10.08
N THR A 393 -6.46 25.40 -11.36
CA THR A 393 -7.35 24.33 -11.84
C THR A 393 -6.91 23.83 -13.21
N VAL A 394 -7.36 22.62 -13.57
CA VAL A 394 -7.13 22.03 -14.89
C VAL A 394 -7.85 22.83 -15.98
N GLU A 395 -9.01 23.40 -15.66
CA GLU A 395 -9.78 24.28 -16.52
C GLU A 395 -8.97 25.55 -16.87
N GLU A 396 -8.32 26.17 -15.89
CA GLU A 396 -7.47 27.35 -16.11
C GLU A 396 -6.24 27.00 -16.97
N LEU A 397 -5.63 25.82 -16.76
CA LEU A 397 -4.58 25.31 -17.64
C LEU A 397 -5.07 25.19 -19.09
N ALA A 398 -6.23 24.56 -19.29
CA ALA A 398 -6.82 24.40 -20.61
C ALA A 398 -7.09 25.75 -21.28
N GLU A 399 -7.55 26.75 -20.53
CA GLU A 399 -7.71 28.12 -21.05
C GLU A 399 -6.37 28.75 -21.47
N ARG A 400 -5.29 28.57 -20.70
CA ARG A 400 -3.94 29.08 -21.03
C ARG A 400 -3.36 28.49 -22.31
N GLU A 401 -3.66 27.23 -22.59
CA GLU A 401 -3.23 26.54 -23.81
C GLU A 401 -4.23 26.71 -24.98
N GLY A 402 -5.22 27.62 -24.84
CA GLY A 402 -6.17 27.95 -25.91
C GLY A 402 -7.23 26.87 -26.17
N LEU A 403 -7.43 25.95 -25.22
CA LEU A 403 -8.38 24.84 -25.29
C LEU A 403 -9.71 25.16 -24.58
N ARG A 404 -10.08 26.45 -24.57
CA ARG A 404 -11.28 26.92 -23.88
C ARG A 404 -12.54 26.33 -24.51
N GLY A 405 -13.44 25.82 -23.66
CA GLY A 405 -14.71 25.24 -24.10
C GLY A 405 -14.61 23.82 -24.66
N VAL A 406 -13.42 23.21 -24.64
CA VAL A 406 -13.26 21.78 -24.90
C VAL A 406 -13.72 21.02 -23.66
N GLU A 407 -14.50 19.96 -23.85
CA GLU A 407 -14.98 19.13 -22.76
C GLU A 407 -13.82 18.39 -22.08
N ILE A 408 -13.81 18.37 -20.75
CA ILE A 408 -12.78 17.72 -19.93
C ILE A 408 -13.33 16.41 -19.39
N VAL A 409 -12.66 15.30 -19.67
CA VAL A 409 -12.99 13.97 -19.15
C VAL A 409 -11.85 13.47 -18.27
N ARG A 410 -12.20 12.99 -17.07
CA ARG A 410 -11.24 12.40 -16.14
C ARG A 410 -11.12 10.90 -16.40
N ALA A 411 -9.94 10.46 -16.79
CA ALA A 411 -9.61 9.06 -16.97
C ALA A 411 -9.33 8.42 -15.60
N GLU A 412 -10.38 7.91 -14.96
CA GLU A 412 -10.28 7.15 -13.72
C GLU A 412 -10.53 5.65 -13.95
N PRO A 413 -9.85 4.77 -13.19
CA PRO A 413 -10.17 3.35 -13.20
C PRO A 413 -11.61 3.13 -12.76
N THR A 414 -12.35 2.30 -13.48
CA THR A 414 -13.75 2.01 -13.13
C THR A 414 -13.82 1.33 -11.76
N PRO A 415 -14.95 1.40 -11.02
CA PRO A 415 -15.10 0.70 -9.75
C PRO A 415 -14.79 -0.81 -9.84
N PHE A 416 -15.13 -1.39 -10.98
CA PHE A 416 -14.88 -2.78 -11.29
C PHE A 416 -13.38 -3.08 -11.49
N GLU A 417 -12.63 -2.19 -12.14
CA GLU A 417 -11.17 -2.29 -12.24
C GLU A 417 -10.49 -2.10 -10.89
N LYS A 418 -10.94 -1.14 -10.07
CA LYS A 418 -10.45 -0.96 -8.69
C LYS A 418 -10.65 -2.23 -7.86
N PHE A 419 -11.80 -2.89 -8.01
CA PHE A 419 -12.06 -4.19 -7.39
C PHE A 419 -11.12 -5.29 -7.92
N ALA A 420 -10.90 -5.35 -9.24
CA ALA A 420 -9.97 -6.31 -9.84
C ALA A 420 -8.53 -6.11 -9.34
N TRP A 421 -8.07 -4.87 -9.17
CA TRP A 421 -6.75 -4.58 -8.59
C TRP A 421 -6.65 -4.98 -7.13
N TRP A 422 -7.73 -4.81 -6.36
CA TRP A 422 -7.81 -5.31 -4.99
C TRP A 422 -7.69 -6.84 -4.96
N VAL A 423 -8.43 -7.53 -5.84
CA VAL A 423 -8.33 -9.00 -5.97
C VAL A 423 -6.90 -9.41 -6.33
N ALA A 424 -6.28 -8.78 -7.32
CA ALA A 424 -4.91 -9.08 -7.72
C ALA A 424 -3.93 -8.89 -6.55
N LYS A 425 -4.02 -7.75 -5.84
CA LYS A 425 -3.16 -7.41 -4.69
C LYS A 425 -3.32 -8.40 -3.52
N TYR A 426 -4.55 -8.86 -3.27
CA TYR A 426 -4.87 -9.75 -2.14
C TYR A 426 -5.14 -11.20 -2.58
N SER A 427 -4.60 -11.61 -3.73
CA SER A 427 -4.75 -12.96 -4.28
C SER A 427 -4.36 -14.06 -3.27
N PHE A 428 -3.36 -13.81 -2.42
CA PHE A 428 -2.94 -14.76 -1.38
C PHE A 428 -4.05 -15.08 -0.37
N LEU A 429 -4.92 -14.11 -0.05
CA LEU A 429 -6.06 -14.33 0.85
C LEU A 429 -7.11 -15.22 0.19
N LEU A 430 -7.35 -15.05 -1.11
CA LEU A 430 -8.29 -15.88 -1.86
C LEU A 430 -7.80 -17.33 -1.96
N ILE A 431 -6.49 -17.54 -2.15
CA ILE A 431 -5.87 -18.87 -2.12
C ILE A 431 -6.03 -19.48 -0.71
N LEU A 432 -5.72 -18.72 0.34
CA LEU A 432 -5.84 -19.14 1.73
C LEU A 432 -7.28 -19.56 2.08
N VAL A 433 -8.26 -18.71 1.76
CA VAL A 433 -9.68 -18.97 2.02
C VAL A 433 -10.18 -20.12 1.16
N GLY A 434 -9.78 -20.17 -0.12
CA GLY A 434 -10.15 -21.24 -1.05
C GLY A 434 -9.68 -22.61 -0.58
N MET A 435 -8.45 -22.71 -0.06
CA MET A 435 -7.89 -23.92 0.53
C MET A 435 -8.60 -24.31 1.83
N GLY A 436 -8.77 -23.37 2.76
CA GLY A 436 -9.44 -23.64 4.04
C GLY A 436 -10.89 -24.10 3.85
N ALA A 437 -11.62 -23.48 2.92
CA ALA A 437 -12.99 -23.84 2.60
C ALA A 437 -13.09 -25.20 1.88
N ALA A 438 -12.15 -25.50 0.97
CA ALA A 438 -12.07 -26.83 0.36
C ALA A 438 -11.82 -27.93 1.40
N TYR A 439 -10.95 -27.68 2.38
CA TYR A 439 -10.70 -28.63 3.47
C TYR A 439 -11.93 -28.83 4.37
N ALA A 440 -12.61 -27.75 4.75
CA ALA A 440 -13.81 -27.83 5.58
C ALA A 440 -14.91 -28.66 4.89
N GLU A 441 -15.05 -28.52 3.57
CA GLU A 441 -15.95 -29.34 2.76
C GLU A 441 -15.61 -30.83 2.83
N MET A 442 -14.33 -31.21 2.71
CA MET A 442 -13.91 -32.61 2.77
C MET A 442 -14.23 -33.29 4.11
N LYS A 443 -14.40 -32.52 5.19
CA LYS A 443 -14.76 -33.04 6.52
C LYS A 443 -16.26 -33.09 6.75
N ALA A 444 -17.06 -32.37 5.97
CA ALA A 444 -18.51 -32.33 6.10
C ALA A 444 -19.16 -33.37 5.17
N PRO A 445 -20.20 -34.09 5.62
CA PRO A 445 -20.92 -35.01 4.74
C PRO A 445 -21.80 -34.24 3.73
N GLY A 446 -21.46 -34.33 2.44
CA GLY A 446 -22.22 -33.75 1.32
C GLY A 446 -21.53 -32.55 0.65
N PHE A 447 -22.17 -31.97 -0.38
CA PHE A 447 -21.75 -30.67 -0.92
C PHE A 447 -22.43 -29.56 -0.12
N GLY A 448 -21.63 -28.73 0.54
CA GLY A 448 -22.08 -27.72 1.48
C GLY A 448 -21.54 -26.33 1.18
N ILE A 449 -21.51 -25.52 2.23
CA ILE A 449 -21.11 -24.11 2.16
C ILE A 449 -19.59 -23.99 1.87
N GLY A 450 -18.77 -24.96 2.29
CA GLY A 450 -17.32 -24.94 2.08
C GLY A 450 -16.93 -25.05 0.60
N GLY A 451 -17.56 -25.96 -0.13
CA GLY A 451 -17.35 -26.14 -1.57
C GLY A 451 -17.75 -24.88 -2.36
N ALA A 452 -18.90 -24.28 -2.01
CA ALA A 452 -19.35 -23.03 -2.62
C ALA A 452 -18.39 -21.85 -2.35
N ILE A 453 -17.90 -21.71 -1.12
CA ILE A 453 -16.92 -20.67 -0.77
C ILE A 453 -15.59 -20.90 -1.51
N SER A 454 -15.12 -22.15 -1.61
CA SER A 454 -13.90 -22.47 -2.33
C SER A 454 -14.00 -22.14 -3.82
N LEU A 455 -15.11 -22.54 -4.46
CA LEU A 455 -15.38 -22.22 -5.86
C LEU A 455 -15.49 -20.72 -6.09
N ALA A 456 -16.17 -19.98 -5.20
CA ALA A 456 -16.27 -18.54 -5.26
C ALA A 456 -14.90 -17.86 -5.08
N ALA A 457 -14.08 -18.31 -4.13
CA ALA A 457 -12.75 -17.75 -3.88
C ALA A 457 -11.81 -17.92 -5.08
N PHE A 458 -11.73 -19.13 -5.65
CA PHE A 458 -10.92 -19.37 -6.85
C PHE A 458 -11.52 -18.72 -8.10
N GLY A 459 -12.85 -18.67 -8.22
CA GLY A 459 -13.54 -17.95 -9.29
C GLY A 459 -13.24 -16.45 -9.28
N ILE A 460 -13.34 -15.81 -8.11
CA ILE A 460 -12.96 -14.40 -7.91
C ILE A 460 -11.47 -14.21 -8.18
N PHE A 461 -10.61 -15.12 -7.73
CA PHE A 461 -9.16 -15.05 -7.98
C PHE A 461 -8.85 -15.00 -9.47
N PHE A 462 -9.37 -15.94 -10.26
CA PHE A 462 -9.09 -15.99 -11.70
C PHE A 462 -9.74 -14.82 -12.44
N PHE A 463 -10.98 -14.50 -12.08
CA PHE A 463 -11.71 -13.39 -12.70
C PHE A 463 -11.05 -12.03 -12.42
N GLY A 464 -10.70 -11.75 -11.17
CA GLY A 464 -10.05 -10.49 -10.81
C GLY A 464 -8.66 -10.36 -11.42
N ASN A 465 -7.87 -11.43 -11.49
CA ASN A 465 -6.58 -11.41 -12.19
C ASN A 465 -6.71 -11.29 -13.72
N TYR A 466 -7.78 -11.82 -14.32
CA TYR A 466 -8.10 -11.61 -15.73
C TYR A 466 -8.45 -10.15 -16.03
N VAL A 467 -9.35 -9.56 -15.23
CA VAL A 467 -9.77 -8.16 -15.39
C VAL A 467 -8.63 -7.19 -15.08
N ALA A 468 -7.79 -7.49 -14.08
CA ALA A 468 -6.58 -6.72 -13.79
C ALA A 468 -5.51 -6.80 -14.90
N GLY A 469 -5.72 -7.64 -15.93
CA GLY A 469 -4.82 -7.79 -17.05
C GLY A 469 -3.60 -8.66 -16.77
N ASN A 470 -3.62 -9.46 -15.71
CA ASN A 470 -2.57 -10.44 -15.42
C ASN A 470 -2.81 -11.71 -16.27
N LEU A 471 -4.02 -12.26 -16.24
CA LEU A 471 -4.33 -13.49 -16.96
C LEU A 471 -4.67 -13.27 -18.45
N ALA A 472 -3.97 -13.95 -19.36
CA ALA A 472 -4.35 -14.09 -20.76
C ALA A 472 -5.35 -15.25 -20.92
N GLY A 473 -6.58 -14.91 -21.32
CA GLY A 473 -7.62 -15.87 -21.69
C GLY A 473 -8.13 -16.77 -20.56
N TYR A 474 -8.68 -17.91 -20.93
CA TYR A 474 -9.30 -18.90 -20.04
C TYR A 474 -8.42 -20.15 -19.81
N GLU A 475 -7.20 -20.15 -20.36
CA GLU A 475 -6.27 -21.28 -20.39
C GLU A 475 -5.87 -21.71 -18.99
N MET A 476 -5.56 -20.74 -18.09
CA MET A 476 -5.19 -21.08 -16.71
C MET A 476 -6.38 -21.58 -15.91
N VAL A 477 -7.60 -21.10 -16.19
CA VAL A 477 -8.82 -21.64 -15.58
C VAL A 477 -9.04 -23.09 -16.03
N ALA A 478 -8.87 -23.36 -17.32
CA ALA A 478 -8.96 -24.71 -17.87
C ALA A 478 -7.87 -25.63 -17.28
N LEU A 479 -6.64 -25.15 -17.12
CA LEU A 479 -5.54 -25.90 -16.49
C LEU A 479 -5.82 -26.19 -15.01
N PHE A 480 -6.41 -25.25 -14.28
CA PHE A 480 -6.83 -25.45 -12.89
C PHE A 480 -7.90 -26.53 -12.77
N VAL A 481 -8.94 -26.47 -13.62
CA VAL A 481 -10.01 -27.46 -13.66
C VAL A 481 -9.47 -28.84 -14.08
N LEU A 482 -8.59 -28.89 -15.08
CA LEU A 482 -7.90 -30.12 -15.48
C LEU A 482 -7.11 -30.72 -14.31
N GLY A 483 -6.40 -29.88 -13.54
CA GLY A 483 -5.68 -30.31 -12.36
C GLY A 483 -6.59 -30.95 -11.30
N ILE A 484 -7.76 -30.36 -11.06
CA ILE A 484 -8.79 -30.95 -10.17
C ILE A 484 -9.27 -32.30 -10.71
N ILE A 485 -9.58 -32.38 -12.01
CA ILE A 485 -10.05 -33.63 -12.65
C ILE A 485 -9.00 -34.74 -12.50
N LEU A 486 -7.72 -34.45 -12.73
CA LEU A 486 -6.63 -35.42 -12.59
C LEU A 486 -6.50 -35.95 -11.15
N ILE A 487 -6.70 -35.08 -10.14
CA ILE A 487 -6.72 -35.50 -8.74
C ILE A 487 -7.93 -36.41 -8.47
N LEU A 488 -9.12 -36.07 -8.98
CA LEU A 488 -10.32 -36.91 -8.83
C LEU A 488 -10.16 -38.27 -9.52
N VAL A 489 -9.51 -38.31 -10.69
CA VAL A 489 -9.20 -39.55 -11.41
C VAL A 489 -8.28 -40.45 -10.59
N GLU A 490 -7.24 -39.92 -9.97
CA GLU A 490 -6.39 -40.71 -9.05
C GLU A 490 -7.20 -41.26 -7.88
N ILE A 491 -8.05 -40.45 -7.26
CA ILE A 491 -8.83 -40.84 -6.07
C ILE A 491 -9.87 -41.91 -6.39
N PHE A 492 -10.56 -41.82 -7.53
CA PHE A 492 -11.70 -42.68 -7.85
C PHE A 492 -11.41 -43.80 -8.85
N LEU A 493 -10.51 -43.59 -9.82
CA LEU A 493 -10.29 -44.51 -10.95
C LEU A 493 -8.97 -45.27 -10.84
N ILE A 494 -7.90 -44.61 -10.38
CA ILE A 494 -6.55 -45.19 -10.34
C ILE A 494 -5.89 -45.03 -8.96
N PRO A 495 -6.49 -45.54 -7.85
CA PRO A 495 -5.88 -45.37 -6.54
C PRO A 495 -4.52 -46.09 -6.46
N GLY A 496 -3.48 -45.36 -6.05
CA GLY A 496 -2.18 -45.95 -5.69
C GLY A 496 -1.05 -45.75 -6.70
N THR A 497 -1.26 -45.01 -7.79
CA THR A 497 -0.18 -44.69 -8.75
C THR A 497 0.59 -43.42 -8.39
N GLY A 498 -0.07 -42.45 -7.74
CA GLY A 498 0.48 -41.17 -7.29
C GLY A 498 0.83 -40.18 -8.40
N ILE A 499 1.18 -40.67 -9.59
CA ILE A 499 1.64 -39.85 -10.73
C ILE A 499 0.52 -38.93 -11.22
N THR A 500 -0.71 -39.44 -11.38
CA THR A 500 -1.84 -38.64 -11.87
C THR A 500 -2.22 -37.55 -10.86
N GLY A 501 -2.23 -37.88 -9.57
CA GLY A 501 -2.46 -36.92 -8.50
C GLY A 501 -1.39 -35.82 -8.43
N ILE A 502 -0.10 -36.18 -8.54
CA ILE A 502 1.00 -35.20 -8.56
C ILE A 502 0.89 -34.30 -9.80
N ALA A 503 0.63 -34.87 -10.98
CA ALA A 503 0.44 -34.09 -12.20
C ALA A 503 -0.71 -33.09 -12.05
N GLY A 504 -1.83 -33.51 -11.45
CA GLY A 504 -2.96 -32.63 -11.14
C GLY A 504 -2.60 -31.49 -10.18
N ALA A 505 -1.86 -31.80 -9.10
CA ALA A 505 -1.38 -30.80 -8.15
C ALA A 505 -0.44 -29.77 -8.81
N VAL A 506 0.48 -30.23 -9.67
CA VAL A 506 1.36 -29.35 -10.45
C VAL A 506 0.55 -28.44 -11.38
N CYS A 507 -0.49 -28.96 -12.04
CA CYS A 507 -1.38 -28.16 -12.89
C CYS A 507 -2.08 -27.05 -12.09
N ILE A 508 -2.58 -27.36 -10.89
CA ILE A 508 -3.22 -26.36 -10.00
C ILE A 508 -2.22 -25.28 -9.59
N VAL A 509 -1.03 -25.68 -9.12
CA VAL A 509 0.02 -24.74 -8.70
C VAL A 509 0.45 -23.86 -9.86
N ALA A 510 0.67 -24.44 -11.04
CA ALA A 510 1.01 -23.71 -12.25
C ALA A 510 -0.09 -22.73 -12.65
N ALA A 511 -1.36 -23.15 -12.65
CA ALA A 511 -2.50 -22.30 -12.99
C ALA A 511 -2.63 -21.10 -12.03
N LEU A 512 -2.47 -21.31 -10.73
CA LEU A 512 -2.48 -20.24 -9.74
C LEU A 512 -1.28 -19.31 -9.91
N LEU A 513 -0.08 -19.86 -10.14
CA LEU A 513 1.14 -19.07 -10.33
C LEU A 513 1.03 -18.18 -11.57
N PHE A 514 0.77 -18.79 -12.73
CA PHE A 514 0.69 -18.08 -14.00
C PHE A 514 -0.56 -17.21 -14.12
N GLY A 515 -1.62 -17.52 -13.37
CA GLY A 515 -2.79 -16.66 -13.26
C GLY A 515 -2.50 -15.28 -12.66
N MET A 516 -1.42 -15.13 -11.89
CA MET A 516 -0.98 -13.86 -11.30
C MET A 516 0.13 -13.17 -12.10
N VAL A 517 0.71 -13.83 -13.10
CA VAL A 517 1.79 -13.26 -13.92
C VAL A 517 1.20 -12.22 -14.86
N ASP A 518 1.87 -11.09 -15.03
CA ASP A 518 1.46 -10.06 -15.98
C ASP A 518 1.43 -10.57 -17.43
N LYS A 519 0.44 -10.15 -18.23
CA LYS A 519 0.43 -10.39 -19.68
C LYS A 519 1.73 -9.88 -20.30
N VAL A 520 2.61 -10.79 -20.69
CA VAL A 520 3.67 -10.50 -21.64
C VAL A 520 3.02 -10.52 -23.02
N GLU A 521 2.83 -9.35 -23.64
CA GLU A 521 2.40 -9.27 -25.03
C GLU A 521 3.49 -9.87 -25.92
N TRP A 522 3.34 -11.15 -26.30
CA TRP A 522 4.28 -11.86 -27.17
C TRP A 522 4.46 -11.19 -28.56
N GLY A 523 3.57 -10.26 -28.93
CA GLY A 523 3.65 -9.47 -30.18
C GLY A 523 4.71 -8.36 -30.18
N ASP A 524 5.12 -7.87 -29.01
CA ASP A 524 6.20 -6.88 -28.84
C ASP A 524 7.51 -7.55 -28.38
N TRP A 525 7.70 -8.83 -28.71
CA TRP A 525 8.94 -9.58 -28.44
C TRP A 525 10.10 -9.03 -29.29
N LYS A 526 10.77 -8.00 -28.77
CA LYS A 526 12.09 -7.59 -29.26
C LYS A 526 13.16 -8.17 -28.36
N VAL A 527 13.93 -9.11 -28.90
CA VAL A 527 15.12 -9.67 -28.27
C VAL A 527 16.08 -8.52 -27.95
N GLY A 528 16.10 -8.05 -26.69
CA GLY A 528 16.99 -6.98 -26.22
C GLY A 528 16.42 -6.00 -25.19
N GLU A 529 15.10 -5.94 -24.97
CA GLU A 529 14.48 -4.93 -24.06
C GLU A 529 14.21 -5.40 -22.63
N PHE A 530 14.77 -6.54 -22.21
CA PHE A 530 14.59 -7.10 -20.87
C PHE A 530 15.88 -6.99 -20.05
N THR A 531 15.94 -6.07 -19.10
CA THR A 531 17.05 -5.97 -18.12
C THR A 531 16.78 -6.72 -16.81
N GLY A 532 15.65 -7.42 -16.67
CA GLY A 532 15.32 -8.29 -15.53
C GLY A 532 15.48 -9.78 -15.87
N GLY A 533 15.56 -10.66 -14.89
CA GLY A 533 15.46 -12.11 -15.14
C GLY A 533 14.00 -12.58 -15.17
N LEU A 534 13.72 -13.77 -15.74
CA LEU A 534 12.44 -14.49 -15.51
C LEU A 534 12.10 -14.58 -14.01
N LEU A 535 13.13 -14.63 -13.18
CA LEU A 535 13.05 -14.60 -11.72
C LEU A 535 12.42 -13.31 -11.17
N ASP A 536 12.66 -12.15 -11.79
CA ASP A 536 12.09 -10.87 -11.33
C ASP A 536 10.61 -10.78 -11.65
N LEU A 537 10.19 -11.29 -12.82
CA LEU A 537 8.79 -11.37 -13.23
C LEU A 537 7.98 -12.30 -12.30
N LEU A 538 8.59 -13.42 -11.90
CA LEU A 538 7.91 -14.42 -11.07
C LEU A 538 7.97 -14.10 -9.58
N ARG A 539 8.85 -13.21 -9.11
CA ARG A 539 9.06 -12.94 -7.67
C ARG A 539 7.77 -12.59 -6.93
N GLY A 540 6.97 -11.67 -7.46
CA GLY A 540 5.69 -11.24 -6.86
C GLY A 540 4.65 -12.37 -6.80
N PRO A 541 4.33 -13.02 -7.94
CA PRO A 541 3.46 -14.20 -7.98
C PRO A 541 3.93 -15.33 -7.07
N VAL A 542 5.22 -15.65 -7.05
CA VAL A 542 5.80 -16.70 -6.19
C VAL A 542 5.60 -16.37 -4.71
N LEU A 543 5.87 -15.14 -4.27
CA LEU A 543 5.67 -14.72 -2.87
C LEU A 543 4.19 -14.74 -2.48
N SER A 544 3.30 -14.31 -3.39
CA SER A 544 1.85 -14.32 -3.15
C SER A 544 1.29 -15.74 -3.07
N LEU A 545 1.73 -16.62 -3.97
CA LEU A 545 1.37 -18.03 -3.95
C LEU A 545 1.91 -18.70 -2.68
N SER A 546 3.19 -18.49 -2.36
CA SER A 546 3.83 -19.10 -1.19
C SER A 546 3.15 -18.66 0.10
N SER A 547 2.85 -17.37 0.25
CA SER A 547 2.13 -16.85 1.43
C SER A 547 0.70 -17.37 1.50
N GLY A 548 0.00 -17.46 0.36
CA GLY A 548 -1.35 -18.04 0.27
C GLY A 548 -1.38 -19.54 0.64
N LEU A 549 -0.45 -20.34 0.10
CA LEU A 549 -0.32 -21.77 0.39
C LEU A 549 0.08 -22.03 1.85
N LEU A 550 1.06 -21.28 2.38
CA LEU A 550 1.46 -21.38 3.79
C LEU A 550 0.32 -20.97 4.72
N GLY A 551 -0.29 -19.81 4.47
CA GLY A 551 -1.42 -19.33 5.26
C GLY A 551 -2.63 -20.26 5.19
N GLY A 552 -2.94 -20.80 4.00
CA GLY A 552 -3.97 -21.82 3.80
C GLY A 552 -3.66 -23.10 4.57
N SER A 553 -2.41 -23.57 4.56
CA SER A 553 -1.99 -24.75 5.31
C SER A 553 -2.08 -24.54 6.82
N ILE A 554 -1.67 -23.38 7.33
CA ILE A 554 -1.83 -22.99 8.74
C ILE A 554 -3.31 -22.93 9.11
N LEU A 555 -4.15 -22.31 8.26
CA LEU A 555 -5.59 -22.26 8.46
C LEU A 555 -6.18 -23.67 8.51
N ILE A 556 -5.77 -24.57 7.61
CA ILE A 556 -6.17 -25.97 7.64
C ILE A 556 -5.79 -26.61 8.97
N LEU A 557 -4.54 -26.46 9.45
CA LEU A 557 -4.10 -27.01 10.74
C LEU A 557 -4.93 -26.48 11.92
N ILE A 558 -5.27 -25.19 11.91
CA ILE A 558 -6.18 -24.58 12.90
C ILE A 558 -7.57 -25.22 12.80
N LEU A 559 -8.11 -25.37 11.59
CA LEU A 559 -9.39 -26.05 11.37
C LEU A 559 -9.32 -27.51 11.84
N MET A 560 -8.23 -28.24 11.62
CA MET A 560 -8.07 -29.60 12.16
C MET A 560 -8.21 -29.63 13.69
N ARG A 561 -7.69 -28.61 14.37
CA ARG A 561 -7.65 -28.54 15.83
C ARG A 561 -8.96 -28.06 16.47
N PHE A 562 -9.71 -27.20 15.78
CA PHE A 562 -10.86 -26.50 16.36
C PHE A 562 -12.19 -26.80 15.67
N LEU A 563 -12.20 -27.18 14.39
CA LEU A 563 -13.42 -27.41 13.61
C LEU A 563 -14.31 -28.55 14.13
N PRO A 564 -13.78 -29.68 14.66
CA PRO A 564 -14.61 -30.75 15.24
C PRO A 564 -15.49 -30.30 16.42
N ASP A 565 -15.08 -29.22 17.11
CA ASP A 565 -15.76 -28.72 18.31
C ASP A 565 -16.74 -27.57 18.03
N VAL A 566 -16.83 -27.08 16.78
CA VAL A 566 -17.67 -25.93 16.43
C VAL A 566 -19.14 -26.35 16.27
N PRO A 567 -20.11 -25.69 16.95
CA PRO A 567 -21.53 -26.06 16.92
C PRO A 567 -22.17 -26.07 15.52
N VAL A 568 -21.75 -25.15 14.65
CA VAL A 568 -22.22 -25.06 13.25
C VAL A 568 -21.81 -26.28 12.42
N PHE A 569 -20.64 -26.87 12.72
CA PHE A 569 -20.15 -28.06 12.03
C PHE A 569 -20.89 -29.33 12.47
N LYS A 570 -21.22 -29.42 13.77
CA LYS A 570 -22.07 -30.49 14.32
C LYS A 570 -23.50 -30.45 13.77
N PHE A 571 -24.02 -29.27 13.47
CA PHE A 571 -25.34 -29.12 12.83
C PHE A 571 -25.35 -29.52 11.34
N LEU A 572 -24.20 -29.43 10.65
CA LEU A 572 -24.04 -29.86 9.25
C LEU A 572 -23.64 -31.34 9.11
N MET A 573 -23.05 -31.93 10.16
CA MET A 573 -22.94 -33.38 10.30
C MET A 573 -24.32 -33.95 10.59
N VAL A 574 -25.05 -34.29 9.52
CA VAL A 574 -26.11 -35.29 9.66
C VAL A 574 -25.40 -36.57 10.10
N GLU A 575 -25.67 -37.01 11.34
CA GLU A 575 -25.38 -38.37 11.79
C GLU A 575 -26.14 -39.33 10.88
N LYS A 576 -25.54 -39.67 9.73
CA LYS A 576 -25.86 -40.91 9.07
C LYS A 576 -25.16 -41.98 9.88
N GLU A 577 -25.91 -42.56 10.81
CA GLU A 577 -25.74 -43.97 11.12
C GLU A 577 -25.54 -44.73 9.81
N LEU A 578 -24.52 -45.57 9.79
CA LEU A 578 -24.19 -46.44 8.66
C LEU A 578 -25.42 -47.28 8.27
N ALA A 579 -26.15 -46.86 7.25
CA ALA A 579 -27.01 -47.75 6.49
C ALA A 579 -26.10 -48.58 5.56
N GLY A 580 -25.57 -49.70 6.06
CA GLY A 580 -24.67 -50.54 5.30
C GLY A 580 -24.17 -51.80 6.01
N GLY A 581 -25.09 -52.64 6.51
CA GLY A 581 -24.77 -54.01 6.95
C GLY A 581 -25.55 -54.40 8.20
N ALA A 582 -26.38 -55.43 8.09
CA ALA A 582 -27.24 -55.89 9.17
C ALA A 582 -26.45 -56.28 10.44
N SER A 583 -26.56 -55.45 11.47
CA SER A 583 -26.36 -55.83 12.87
C SER A 583 -27.23 -54.92 13.74
N LEU A 584 -27.93 -55.55 14.67
CA LEU A 584 -28.97 -55.00 15.56
C LEU A 584 -28.48 -53.79 16.37
N PRO A 585 -29.40 -52.93 16.86
CA PRO A 585 -29.03 -51.66 17.50
C PRO A 585 -28.31 -51.90 18.83
N GLU A 586 -27.13 -51.29 18.97
CA GLU A 586 -26.54 -51.00 20.28
C GLU A 586 -27.40 -49.93 20.95
N THR A 587 -28.39 -50.38 21.73
CA THR A 587 -28.98 -49.53 22.75
C THR A 587 -28.05 -49.50 23.96
N ALA A 588 -27.46 -48.32 24.18
CA ALA A 588 -27.32 -47.64 25.45
C ALA A 588 -27.11 -48.49 26.73
N ASP A 589 -25.91 -48.32 27.30
CA ASP A 589 -25.65 -48.11 28.73
C ASP A 589 -26.53 -48.94 29.71
N ALA A 590 -26.06 -50.14 30.03
CA ALA A 590 -26.48 -50.89 31.22
C ALA A 590 -25.25 -51.53 31.87
N GLY A 591 -25.14 -51.38 33.18
CA GLY A 591 -23.91 -51.55 33.95
C GLY A 591 -23.22 -52.90 33.78
N HIS A 592 -21.89 -52.86 33.87
CA HIS A 592 -21.08 -54.05 34.11
C HIS A 592 -21.41 -54.62 35.49
N GLU A 593 -22.40 -55.51 35.57
CA GLU A 593 -22.35 -56.56 36.58
C GLU A 593 -21.30 -57.58 36.11
N GLU A 594 -20.38 -57.93 37.00
CA GLU A 594 -19.32 -58.90 36.75
C GLU A 594 -19.97 -60.29 36.50
N ARG A 595 -20.07 -60.73 35.23
CA ARG A 595 -20.75 -61.99 34.84
C ARG A 595 -19.90 -63.23 35.11
N ILE A 596 -18.70 -63.05 35.64
CA ILE A 596 -17.78 -64.11 36.02
C ILE A 596 -18.46 -65.02 37.06
N GLY A 597 -18.52 -66.31 36.77
CA GLY A 597 -19.17 -67.31 37.62
C GLY A 597 -20.58 -67.70 37.19
N TRP A 598 -21.21 -66.99 36.25
CA TRP A 598 -22.53 -67.37 35.71
C TRP A 598 -22.46 -68.72 35.00
N THR A 599 -23.48 -69.55 35.18
CA THR A 599 -23.63 -70.84 34.52
C THR A 599 -24.70 -70.77 33.43
N GLY A 600 -24.41 -71.42 32.30
CA GLY A 600 -25.24 -71.42 31.12
C GLY A 600 -25.12 -72.73 30.35
N GLU A 601 -25.76 -72.82 29.20
CA GLU A 601 -25.75 -74.01 28.35
C GLU A 601 -25.32 -73.65 26.92
N THR A 602 -24.43 -74.46 26.32
CA THR A 602 -23.94 -74.21 24.97
C THR A 602 -25.04 -74.41 23.93
N LEU A 603 -25.30 -73.40 23.09
CA LEU A 603 -26.27 -73.44 21.99
C LEU A 603 -25.69 -74.05 20.71
N THR A 604 -24.36 -73.96 20.56
CA THR A 604 -23.59 -74.58 19.48
C THR A 604 -22.41 -75.35 20.05
N ASP A 605 -21.83 -76.22 19.23
CA ASP A 605 -20.53 -76.80 19.47
C ASP A 605 -19.47 -75.69 19.57
N LEU A 606 -18.60 -75.72 20.59
CA LEU A 606 -17.53 -74.73 20.78
C LEU A 606 -16.18 -75.30 20.27
N ARG A 607 -15.63 -74.71 19.19
CA ARG A 607 -14.34 -75.12 18.56
C ARG A 607 -13.48 -73.94 18.06
N PRO A 608 -12.73 -73.25 18.93
CA PRO A 608 -13.01 -73.07 20.35
C PRO A 608 -14.15 -72.06 20.57
N ALA A 609 -14.58 -71.30 19.57
CA ALA A 609 -15.67 -70.34 19.67
C ALA A 609 -17.04 -70.94 19.31
N GLY A 610 -18.10 -70.35 19.85
CA GLY A 610 -19.50 -70.62 19.52
C GLY A 610 -20.43 -69.82 20.44
N LYS A 611 -21.69 -70.25 20.59
CA LYS A 611 -22.69 -69.53 21.39
C LYS A 611 -23.12 -70.32 22.62
N ALA A 612 -23.32 -69.63 23.73
CA ALA A 612 -23.93 -70.20 24.93
C ALA A 612 -25.00 -69.26 25.50
N GLN A 613 -26.01 -69.87 26.11
CA GLN A 613 -27.14 -69.19 26.71
C GLN A 613 -26.87 -69.05 28.22
N PHE A 614 -26.82 -67.82 28.73
CA PHE A 614 -26.72 -67.50 30.15
C PHE A 614 -27.98 -66.73 30.57
N GLY A 615 -28.86 -67.37 31.34
CA GLY A 615 -30.18 -66.80 31.62
C GLY A 615 -30.98 -66.56 30.34
N THR A 616 -31.40 -65.32 30.10
CA THR A 616 -32.14 -64.92 28.89
C THR A 616 -31.25 -64.42 27.75
N GLU A 617 -29.94 -64.28 27.97
CA GLU A 617 -29.00 -63.75 26.98
C GLU A 617 -28.23 -64.86 26.25
N SER A 618 -28.11 -64.74 24.93
CA SER A 618 -27.24 -65.58 24.10
C SER A 618 -25.94 -64.81 23.83
N ILE A 619 -24.82 -65.34 24.30
CA ILE A 619 -23.51 -64.69 24.26
C ILE A 619 -22.55 -65.51 23.40
N ASP A 620 -21.70 -64.85 22.62
CA ASP A 620 -20.58 -65.48 21.91
C ASP A 620 -19.45 -65.78 22.92
N VAL A 621 -19.07 -67.06 23.01
CA VAL A 621 -18.13 -67.56 24.00
C VAL A 621 -17.04 -68.40 23.38
N VAL A 622 -15.91 -68.48 24.07
CA VAL A 622 -14.75 -69.28 23.68
C VAL A 622 -14.45 -70.31 24.77
N ALA A 623 -14.37 -71.58 24.40
CA ALA A 623 -14.02 -72.66 25.30
C ALA A 623 -12.58 -72.53 25.82
N GLU A 624 -12.39 -72.70 27.12
CA GLU A 624 -11.09 -72.81 27.76
C GLU A 624 -10.48 -74.18 27.43
N GLY A 625 -9.71 -74.24 26.33
CA GLY A 625 -8.99 -75.44 25.92
C GLY A 625 -9.78 -76.34 24.97
N ALA A 626 -10.38 -77.41 25.51
CA ALA A 626 -10.90 -78.52 24.71
C ALA A 626 -12.29 -78.24 24.10
N TYR A 627 -12.66 -79.04 23.11
CA TYR A 627 -13.98 -79.05 22.50
C TYR A 627 -15.10 -79.20 23.53
N ILE A 628 -16.11 -78.32 23.46
CA ILE A 628 -17.34 -78.42 24.27
C ILE A 628 -18.52 -78.66 23.32
N ALA A 629 -19.23 -79.78 23.51
CA ALA A 629 -20.38 -80.11 22.68
C ALA A 629 -21.59 -79.21 22.99
N LYS A 630 -22.47 -79.01 22.02
CA LYS A 630 -23.78 -78.36 22.19
C LYS A 630 -24.59 -79.04 23.30
N GLY A 631 -25.26 -78.25 24.13
CA GLY A 631 -26.07 -78.70 25.26
C GLY A 631 -25.29 -78.96 26.55
N THR A 632 -24.00 -78.60 26.59
CA THR A 632 -23.15 -78.77 27.77
C THR A 632 -23.30 -77.56 28.70
N ARG A 633 -23.41 -77.80 30.01
CA ARG A 633 -23.37 -76.70 30.99
C ARG A 633 -21.96 -76.16 31.14
N VAL A 634 -21.84 -74.84 31.04
CA VAL A 634 -20.58 -74.11 31.08
C VAL A 634 -20.66 -72.95 32.06
N ARG A 635 -19.52 -72.54 32.61
CA ARG A 635 -19.40 -71.35 33.48
C ARG A 635 -18.45 -70.33 32.86
N ILE A 636 -18.78 -69.05 32.99
CA ILE A 636 -17.88 -67.95 32.61
C ILE A 636 -16.73 -67.85 33.61
N LEU A 637 -15.50 -67.94 33.10
CA LEU A 637 -14.27 -67.84 33.89
C LEU A 637 -13.62 -66.47 33.77
N GLU A 638 -13.64 -65.88 32.58
CA GLU A 638 -13.00 -64.61 32.26
C GLU A 638 -13.85 -63.86 31.24
N GLU A 639 -14.00 -62.56 31.46
CA GLU A 639 -14.64 -61.64 30.51
C GLU A 639 -13.74 -60.42 30.38
N ASP A 640 -13.10 -60.26 29.22
CA ASP A 640 -12.20 -59.16 28.90
C ASP A 640 -12.71 -58.47 27.64
N GLY A 641 -13.86 -57.77 27.76
CA GLY A 641 -14.51 -56.82 26.83
C GLY A 641 -14.77 -57.24 25.37
N MET A 642 -13.82 -57.95 24.75
CA MET A 642 -13.80 -58.51 23.42
C MET A 642 -13.97 -60.04 23.39
N ARG A 643 -13.88 -60.74 24.53
CA ARG A 643 -14.10 -62.20 24.59
C ARG A 643 -14.61 -62.67 25.96
N VAL A 644 -15.49 -63.66 25.94
CA VAL A 644 -16.00 -64.37 27.14
C VAL A 644 -15.51 -65.81 27.10
N VAL A 645 -14.70 -66.21 28.09
CA VAL A 645 -14.09 -67.54 28.17
C VAL A 645 -14.90 -68.43 29.11
N VAL A 646 -15.22 -69.64 28.64
CA VAL A 646 -16.08 -70.58 29.37
C VAL A 646 -15.46 -71.96 29.50
N SER A 647 -15.74 -72.64 30.61
CA SER A 647 -15.29 -74.02 30.85
C SER A 647 -16.46 -74.90 31.30
N PRO A 648 -16.47 -76.21 30.98
CA PRO A 648 -17.52 -77.12 31.43
C PRO A 648 -17.58 -77.15 32.97
N THR A 649 -18.79 -77.10 33.52
CA THR A 649 -18.97 -77.36 34.96
C THR A 649 -19.24 -78.84 35.15
N ASP A 650 -18.43 -79.51 35.98
CA ASP A 650 -18.72 -80.87 36.42
C ASP A 650 -20.10 -80.93 37.10
N ALA A 651 -20.91 -81.93 36.72
CA ALA A 651 -22.14 -82.24 37.44
C ALA A 651 -21.77 -82.76 38.83
N ALA A 652 -22.36 -82.17 39.88
CA ALA A 652 -22.22 -82.66 41.26
C ALA A 652 -22.67 -84.11 41.40
#